data_AF-A0A3L7SMN1-F1
#
_entry.id   AF-A0A3L7SMN1-F1
#
_cell.length_a   1.000
_cell.length_b   1.000
_cell.length_c   1.000
_cell.angle_alpha   90.00
_cell.angle_beta   90.00
_cell.angle_gamma   90.00
#
_symmetry.space_group_name_H-M   'P 1'
#
loop_
_entity.id
_entity.type
_entity.pdbx_description
1 polymer ?
#
loop_
_entity_poly.entity_id
_entity_poly.type
_entity_poly.pdbx_seq_one_letter_code
_entity_poly.pdbx_strand_id
1 'polypeptide(L)'
;MRVRKHLWAGACVKATSSFAALLAGVAAVALLADGAWAQGTSRPNVLLFYVDDLRHDGLGATGHPFVETPNLDQRVAGQGVNFRNSFVNCPLCSPSRASLMTGQYAATHGYYGNDRLNAVPDDRLPIYQDALRTAGYRTGLVGKWHMDSYFEPRASFDYWAAFQGQGVHNNPQLRVKKDAAAVSTVSGTGYTTTILTDYALDFLKDYGTGGTRSEPFALTLSFKAVHAPVGPQYTASGGRYASQTLDRPPNASPTYGGFNINEEKPVFSRPGFNGLVLNNTRGNTDQIGQMEMMRDIDANIGRVLDTLDAKGLDKNTLVIFTSDNGFFWGEHGRGDKRLAYEESIRVPLLMRGPGVTPGQTSDALVTAVDLAPTILTAAGIAVPKSMQGKPLNGVLKNAPNGTGGFSRDAIYAEYYKEDKYPDVPRWDAVRTQTHLYVTHPELGAQYDELYDIVGDPYQMNNLLLPGPATALPGDTQQVLDDMQVRLNDLRREADGVNPFTREIILGNKLDFTALEGGTVQNDPDTSRVGSGTNSAGAASGRSAVLTYELPPLEDPAALERAFVSFNIVRQTGNVSLVNADLWAIGITSGSTRLAEHLEANTELSLADRADNLKLQDNVIKMGNHLSRTFSDDTAAESLAGYLRDFYNTRPGYAGGSFLQVRLNPDRDLGTTTAGWDISSMDAPTSATDPRPFYFAQPGLVYQLTVDRSVIKVNVSGGVRTQTEAGYPIFSGTTPLLKTGTGTLVVDRASTLSGPFTVQGGRMQIASGGALGSSRVVPLAGGTVTVSPALTTVVGGLAALAGGLTDVGNGSITVSAGLSKDDLLAALRAGRSGGLWSGTTGITSSAAAASGGSRTVGWLDHGDGSVTFAYAAAGDTNLDWSVDILDIANVLAGAKFNSGLPASWREGDFNDDGMCDMLDVADLMSAGLYAANSYNGVDPSVGVVAVPEPSLEPLSALLIGFTAVMRMIDPWKSHHER
;
A
#
# COMPACT_ATOMS: atom_id res chain seq x y z
N MET A 1 30.57 72.58 8.00
CA MET A 1 29.56 73.04 7.01
C MET A 1 28.64 71.87 6.71
N ARG A 2 27.40 71.84 7.23
CA ARG A 2 26.13 72.23 6.56
C ARG A 2 25.91 71.45 5.23
N VAL A 3 25.14 70.37 5.18
CA VAL A 3 23.65 70.18 5.18
C VAL A 3 23.02 70.24 3.78
N ARG A 4 22.44 69.10 3.35
CA ARG A 4 21.19 68.79 2.58
C ARG A 4 21.41 67.45 1.83
N LYS A 5 20.84 66.27 2.13
CA LYS A 5 19.46 65.77 2.41
C LYS A 5 18.44 66.02 1.29
N HIS A 6 18.27 65.02 0.41
CA HIS A 6 17.02 64.34 0.02
C HIS A 6 17.01 63.90 -1.45
N LEU A 7 17.11 62.58 -1.67
CA LEU A 7 16.47 61.72 -2.68
C LEU A 7 17.13 60.34 -2.51
N TRP A 8 16.39 59.24 -2.72
CA TRP A 8 16.68 57.84 -2.33
C TRP A 8 15.99 57.36 -1.04
N ALA A 9 14.65 57.42 -1.05
CA ALA A 9 13.78 56.62 -0.18
C ALA A 9 12.40 56.42 -0.84
N GLY A 10 12.38 55.91 -2.08
CA GLY A 10 11.14 55.83 -2.89
C GLY A 10 10.95 54.61 -3.78
N ALA A 11 11.91 53.67 -3.87
CA ALA A 11 11.81 52.54 -4.81
C ALA A 11 11.80 51.13 -4.17
N CYS A 12 12.04 50.98 -2.86
CA CYS A 12 12.12 49.66 -2.22
C CYS A 12 10.88 49.24 -1.40
N VAL A 13 9.76 49.97 -1.47
CA VAL A 13 8.53 49.65 -0.69
C VAL A 13 7.35 49.23 -1.59
N LYS A 14 7.53 49.18 -2.91
CA LYS A 14 6.46 48.74 -3.85
C LYS A 14 6.68 47.37 -4.50
N ALA A 15 7.82 46.70 -4.26
CA ALA A 15 8.08 45.36 -4.81
C ALA A 15 7.87 44.23 -3.78
N THR A 16 7.86 44.53 -2.48
CA THR A 16 7.66 43.53 -1.42
C THR A 16 6.19 43.29 -1.08
N SER A 17 5.29 44.22 -1.43
CA SER A 17 3.84 44.06 -1.29
C SER A 17 3.19 43.26 -2.43
N SER A 18 3.82 43.20 -3.61
CA SER A 18 3.30 42.43 -4.75
C SER A 18 3.69 40.95 -4.71
N PHE A 19 4.81 40.59 -4.05
CA PHE A 19 5.27 39.19 -3.97
C PHE A 19 4.58 38.41 -2.83
N ALA A 20 4.29 39.08 -1.71
CA ALA A 20 3.48 38.48 -0.63
C ALA A 20 2.01 38.30 -1.05
N ALA A 21 1.47 39.21 -1.89
CA ALA A 21 0.14 39.05 -2.47
C ALA A 21 0.07 37.92 -3.51
N LEU A 22 1.16 37.66 -4.24
CA LEU A 22 1.25 36.55 -5.20
C LEU A 22 1.39 35.19 -4.49
N LEU A 23 2.18 35.10 -3.40
CA LEU A 23 2.30 33.89 -2.58
C LEU A 23 1.05 33.60 -1.74
N ALA A 24 0.38 34.63 -1.22
CA ALA A 24 -0.95 34.46 -0.62
C ALA A 24 -2.01 34.10 -1.67
N GLY A 25 -1.88 34.59 -2.91
CA GLY A 25 -2.74 34.22 -4.04
C GLY A 25 -2.53 32.79 -4.52
N VAL A 26 -1.29 32.28 -4.57
CA VAL A 26 -0.99 30.90 -4.97
C VAL A 26 -1.34 29.90 -3.86
N ALA A 27 -1.14 30.25 -2.58
CA ALA A 27 -1.65 29.46 -1.46
C ALA A 27 -3.18 29.46 -1.39
N ALA A 28 -3.84 30.59 -1.69
CA ALA A 28 -5.29 30.66 -1.80
C ALA A 28 -5.81 29.89 -3.02
N VAL A 29 -5.13 29.89 -4.17
CA VAL A 29 -5.56 29.13 -5.36
C VAL A 29 -5.35 27.61 -5.17
N ALA A 30 -4.32 27.18 -4.43
CA ALA A 30 -4.15 25.77 -4.04
C ALA A 30 -5.18 25.32 -2.99
N LEU A 31 -5.58 26.20 -2.06
CA LEU A 31 -6.66 25.93 -1.09
C LEU A 31 -8.07 26.09 -1.70
N LEU A 32 -8.22 26.78 -2.84
CA LEU A 32 -9.49 26.97 -3.54
C LEU A 32 -9.73 25.90 -4.63
N ALA A 33 -8.69 25.18 -5.08
CA ALA A 33 -8.85 24.05 -6.00
C ALA A 33 -9.54 22.84 -5.34
N ASP A 34 -9.31 22.62 -4.03
CA ASP A 34 -10.06 21.66 -3.22
C ASP A 34 -11.46 22.17 -2.81
N GLY A 35 -11.70 23.48 -2.96
CA GLY A 35 -12.94 24.16 -2.57
C GLY A 35 -14.03 24.25 -3.64
N ALA A 36 -13.79 23.76 -4.86
CA ALA A 36 -14.74 23.89 -5.98
C ALA A 36 -15.97 22.95 -5.92
N TRP A 37 -16.27 22.38 -4.75
CA TRP A 37 -17.58 21.80 -4.42
C TRP A 37 -18.43 22.72 -3.52
N ALA A 38 -17.85 23.79 -2.97
CA ALA A 38 -18.46 24.62 -1.93
C ALA A 38 -19.07 25.94 -2.41
N GLN A 39 -19.05 26.23 -3.72
CA GLN A 39 -19.64 27.46 -4.27
C GLN A 39 -20.89 27.14 -5.08
N GLY A 40 -22.04 27.08 -4.39
CA GLY A 40 -23.35 27.34 -5.01
C GLY A 40 -24.45 26.27 -4.89
N THR A 41 -24.17 25.07 -4.38
CA THR A 41 -25.21 24.02 -4.21
C THR A 41 -25.34 23.58 -2.76
N SER A 42 -26.58 23.45 -2.28
CA SER A 42 -26.89 22.73 -1.04
C SER A 42 -26.18 21.38 -1.02
N ARG A 43 -25.72 20.94 0.16
CA ARG A 43 -25.16 19.59 0.35
C ARG A 43 -26.08 18.55 -0.30
N PRO A 44 -25.55 17.70 -1.21
CA PRO A 44 -26.40 16.76 -1.94
C PRO A 44 -26.93 15.69 -1.00
N ASN A 45 -28.14 15.20 -1.29
CA ASN A 45 -28.60 13.92 -0.75
C ASN A 45 -27.82 12.78 -1.41
N VAL A 46 -27.81 11.61 -0.77
CA VAL A 46 -27.14 10.41 -1.28
C VAL A 46 -28.16 9.27 -1.32
N LEU A 47 -28.25 8.61 -2.47
CA LEU A 47 -29.05 7.41 -2.66
C LEU A 47 -28.19 6.31 -3.29
N LEU A 48 -27.90 5.28 -2.51
CA LEU A 48 -27.14 4.11 -2.96
C LEU A 48 -28.11 2.94 -3.18
N PHE A 49 -28.24 2.51 -4.44
CA PHE A 49 -28.83 1.23 -4.79
C PHE A 49 -27.72 0.18 -4.84
N TYR A 50 -27.85 -0.87 -4.04
CA TYR A 50 -26.83 -1.89 -3.90
C TYR A 50 -27.42 -3.28 -4.14
N VAL A 51 -26.88 -4.01 -5.09
CA VAL A 51 -27.40 -5.31 -5.55
C VAL A 51 -26.45 -6.43 -5.15
N ASP A 52 -27.01 -7.59 -4.86
CA ASP A 52 -26.30 -8.80 -4.44
C ASP A 52 -26.04 -9.73 -5.64
N ASP A 53 -24.79 -10.12 -5.89
CA ASP A 53 -24.37 -11.05 -6.96
C ASP A 53 -24.61 -10.59 -8.43
N LEU A 54 -24.53 -9.29 -8.74
CA LEU A 54 -24.73 -8.79 -10.12
C LEU A 54 -23.40 -8.54 -10.84
N ARG A 55 -23.17 -9.29 -11.92
CA ARG A 55 -22.01 -9.14 -12.82
C ARG A 55 -22.07 -7.83 -13.63
N HIS A 56 -20.89 -7.31 -13.98
CA HIS A 56 -20.72 -6.04 -14.70
C HIS A 56 -21.55 -5.87 -15.98
N ASP A 57 -21.80 -6.95 -16.72
CA ASP A 57 -22.57 -7.00 -17.96
C ASP A 57 -24.06 -7.34 -17.74
N GLY A 58 -24.58 -7.22 -16.52
CA GLY A 58 -25.96 -7.58 -16.17
C GLY A 58 -27.03 -6.51 -16.42
N LEU A 59 -26.73 -5.43 -17.14
CA LEU A 59 -27.65 -4.31 -17.41
C LEU A 59 -27.73 -4.02 -18.91
N GLY A 60 -28.85 -3.42 -19.36
CA GLY A 60 -28.97 -2.94 -20.74
C GLY A 60 -27.90 -1.89 -21.06
N ALA A 61 -27.64 -0.95 -20.15
CA ALA A 61 -26.58 0.07 -20.29
C ALA A 61 -25.15 -0.48 -20.24
N THR A 62 -24.95 -1.72 -19.78
CA THR A 62 -23.64 -2.38 -19.82
C THR A 62 -23.52 -3.39 -20.96
N GLY A 63 -24.52 -3.43 -21.87
CA GLY A 63 -24.46 -4.19 -23.11
C GLY A 63 -25.13 -5.56 -23.07
N HIS A 64 -25.87 -5.89 -22.01
CA HIS A 64 -26.61 -7.14 -21.96
C HIS A 64 -27.66 -7.22 -23.09
N PRO A 65 -27.78 -8.32 -23.84
CA PRO A 65 -28.49 -8.32 -25.13
C PRO A 65 -30.02 -8.25 -25.05
N PHE A 66 -30.63 -8.64 -23.93
CA PHE A 66 -32.09 -8.69 -23.80
C PHE A 66 -32.65 -8.18 -22.47
N VAL A 67 -31.81 -7.84 -21.49
CA VAL A 67 -32.35 -7.39 -20.19
C VAL A 67 -32.82 -5.95 -20.34
N GLU A 68 -34.04 -5.70 -19.93
CA GLU A 68 -34.63 -4.37 -19.96
C GLU A 68 -34.47 -3.71 -18.58
N THR A 69 -33.55 -2.75 -18.47
CA THR A 69 -33.32 -1.94 -17.26
C THR A 69 -33.50 -0.44 -17.55
N PRO A 70 -34.65 -0.01 -18.10
CA PRO A 70 -34.82 1.35 -18.62
C PRO A 70 -34.62 2.46 -17.59
N ASN A 71 -34.93 2.24 -16.30
CA ASN A 71 -34.71 3.27 -15.29
C ASN A 71 -33.22 3.47 -15.02
N LEU A 72 -32.46 2.39 -14.87
CA LEU A 72 -31.01 2.48 -14.72
C LEU A 72 -30.36 3.01 -16.01
N ASP A 73 -30.76 2.49 -17.16
CA ASP A 73 -30.13 2.81 -18.44
C ASP A 73 -30.34 4.28 -18.82
N GLN A 74 -31.57 4.77 -18.74
CA GLN A 74 -31.91 6.10 -19.21
C GLN A 74 -31.75 7.15 -18.12
N ARG A 75 -32.14 6.82 -16.89
CA ARG A 75 -32.21 7.81 -15.81
C ARG A 75 -30.94 7.84 -14.98
N VAL A 76 -30.17 6.76 -14.87
CA VAL A 76 -28.90 6.77 -14.10
C VAL A 76 -27.70 6.85 -15.05
N ALA A 77 -27.51 5.87 -15.93
CA ALA A 77 -26.39 5.84 -16.87
C ALA A 77 -26.49 6.98 -17.90
N GLY A 78 -27.62 7.11 -18.60
CA GLY A 78 -27.84 8.15 -19.63
C GLY A 78 -27.80 9.58 -19.11
N GLN A 79 -27.98 9.79 -17.80
CA GLN A 79 -27.88 11.10 -17.15
C GLN A 79 -26.65 11.22 -16.24
N GLY A 80 -25.73 10.28 -16.32
CA GLY A 80 -24.60 10.16 -15.40
C GLY A 80 -23.36 9.59 -16.08
N VAL A 81 -22.56 8.88 -15.29
CA VAL A 81 -21.35 8.18 -15.74
C VAL A 81 -21.54 6.68 -15.54
N ASN A 82 -21.26 5.90 -16.58
CA ASN A 82 -21.11 4.44 -16.52
C ASN A 82 -19.62 4.09 -16.45
N PHE A 83 -19.18 3.48 -15.36
CA PHE A 83 -17.80 3.04 -15.19
C PHE A 83 -17.64 1.62 -15.72
N ARG A 84 -16.87 1.46 -16.79
CA ARG A 84 -16.60 0.15 -17.39
C ARG A 84 -15.69 -0.68 -16.51
N ASN A 85 -14.73 -0.07 -15.82
CA ASN A 85 -13.70 -0.77 -15.04
C ASN A 85 -13.90 -0.59 -13.52
N SER A 86 -15.03 -1.09 -13.00
CA SER A 86 -15.37 -1.05 -11.58
C SER A 86 -15.24 -2.43 -10.93
N PHE A 87 -14.48 -2.51 -9.85
CA PHE A 87 -14.11 -3.76 -9.20
C PHE A 87 -14.45 -3.79 -7.71
N VAL A 88 -14.62 -4.99 -7.16
CA VAL A 88 -14.70 -5.22 -5.73
C VAL A 88 -13.37 -5.76 -5.23
N ASN A 89 -12.96 -5.32 -4.05
CA ASN A 89 -11.65 -5.69 -3.51
C ASN A 89 -11.64 -7.09 -2.90
N CYS A 90 -12.79 -7.60 -2.47
CA CYS A 90 -12.95 -8.99 -2.06
C CYS A 90 -14.30 -9.48 -2.60
N PRO A 91 -14.34 -10.41 -3.57
CA PRO A 91 -15.58 -10.80 -4.26
C PRO A 91 -16.42 -11.76 -3.44
N LEU A 92 -16.88 -11.27 -2.28
CA LEU A 92 -17.68 -11.97 -1.30
C LEU A 92 -18.54 -10.97 -0.51
N CYS A 93 -19.78 -11.37 -0.20
CA CYS A 93 -20.81 -10.52 0.40
C CYS A 93 -20.35 -9.65 1.59
N SER A 94 -20.02 -10.23 2.75
CA SER A 94 -19.67 -9.44 3.95
C SER A 94 -18.41 -8.61 3.77
N PRO A 95 -17.27 -9.18 3.29
CA PRO A 95 -16.05 -8.40 3.09
C PRO A 95 -16.25 -7.22 2.14
N SER A 96 -16.89 -7.44 0.99
CA SER A 96 -17.13 -6.36 0.01
C SER A 96 -18.03 -5.25 0.56
N ARG A 97 -19.09 -5.63 1.28
CA ARG A 97 -19.98 -4.67 1.97
C ARG A 97 -19.20 -3.87 3.01
N ALA A 98 -18.34 -4.51 3.79
CA ALA A 98 -17.48 -3.83 4.74
C ALA A 98 -16.51 -2.88 4.03
N SER A 99 -15.91 -3.31 2.92
CA SER A 99 -14.99 -2.47 2.15
C SER A 99 -15.66 -1.22 1.59
N LEU A 100 -16.87 -1.34 1.02
CA LEU A 100 -17.66 -0.19 0.56
C LEU A 100 -17.98 0.77 1.70
N MET A 101 -18.49 0.24 2.83
CA MET A 101 -19.00 1.06 3.93
C MET A 101 -17.88 1.76 4.72
N THR A 102 -16.73 1.10 4.87
CA THR A 102 -15.57 1.65 5.59
C THR A 102 -14.61 2.42 4.70
N GLY A 103 -14.62 2.16 3.40
CA GLY A 103 -13.57 2.62 2.49
C GLY A 103 -12.23 1.93 2.72
N GLN A 104 -12.21 0.74 3.33
CA GLN A 104 -11.00 0.00 3.72
C GLN A 104 -10.93 -1.36 3.02
N TYR A 105 -9.73 -1.92 2.88
CA TYR A 105 -9.55 -3.31 2.43
C TYR A 105 -9.90 -4.31 3.54
N ALA A 106 -10.14 -5.57 3.18
CA ALA A 106 -10.46 -6.63 4.14
C ALA A 106 -9.33 -6.88 5.13
N ALA A 107 -8.07 -6.79 4.68
CA ALA A 107 -6.88 -6.76 5.53
C ALA A 107 -6.95 -5.70 6.66
N THR A 108 -7.62 -4.57 6.39
CA THR A 108 -7.75 -3.46 7.35
C THR A 108 -8.99 -3.58 8.24
N HIS A 109 -10.16 -3.84 7.67
CA HIS A 109 -11.40 -3.86 8.46
C HIS A 109 -11.69 -5.21 9.13
N GLY A 110 -10.95 -6.28 8.82
CA GLY A 110 -11.01 -7.57 9.53
C GLY A 110 -12.19 -8.48 9.19
N TYR A 111 -13.03 -8.11 8.20
CA TYR A 111 -14.08 -8.98 7.69
C TYR A 111 -13.53 -9.79 6.52
N TYR A 112 -13.13 -11.02 6.81
CA TYR A 112 -12.45 -11.90 5.86
C TYR A 112 -13.38 -12.90 5.14
N GLY A 113 -14.56 -13.19 5.70
CA GLY A 113 -15.48 -14.21 5.17
C GLY A 113 -16.91 -14.03 5.69
N ASN A 114 -17.86 -14.76 5.10
CA ASN A 114 -19.28 -14.75 5.51
C ASN A 114 -19.59 -15.70 6.68
N ASP A 115 -18.63 -16.53 7.08
CA ASP A 115 -18.71 -17.47 8.21
C ASP A 115 -18.17 -16.88 9.51
N ARG A 116 -17.44 -15.77 9.43
CA ARG A 116 -16.87 -15.02 10.55
C ARG A 116 -17.67 -13.76 10.88
N LEU A 117 -18.99 -13.80 10.67
CA LEU A 117 -19.90 -12.74 11.10
C LEU A 117 -19.69 -12.52 12.60
N ASN A 118 -19.48 -11.27 13.04
CA ASN A 118 -19.12 -10.86 14.39
C ASN A 118 -17.65 -11.06 14.84
N ALA A 119 -16.73 -11.50 13.96
CA ALA A 119 -15.30 -11.51 14.31
C ALA A 119 -14.77 -10.11 14.63
N VAL A 120 -15.42 -9.08 14.08
CA VAL A 120 -15.26 -7.68 14.45
C VAL A 120 -16.58 -7.22 15.07
N PRO A 121 -16.58 -6.62 16.28
CA PRO A 121 -17.79 -6.03 16.83
C PRO A 121 -18.31 -4.94 15.89
N ASP A 122 -19.55 -5.10 15.42
CA ASP A 122 -20.13 -4.24 14.39
C ASP A 122 -20.17 -2.77 14.82
N ASP A 123 -20.38 -2.49 16.11
CA ASP A 123 -20.37 -1.15 16.70
C ASP A 123 -19.01 -0.44 16.67
N ARG A 124 -17.93 -1.15 16.33
CA ARG A 124 -16.57 -0.62 16.22
C ARG A 124 -16.10 -0.37 14.79
N LEU A 125 -16.89 -0.76 13.78
CA LEU A 125 -16.51 -0.57 12.38
C LEU A 125 -16.79 0.88 11.96
N PRO A 126 -15.78 1.72 11.65
CA PRO A 126 -16.02 3.10 11.24
C PRO A 126 -16.57 3.15 9.81
N ILE A 127 -17.85 3.48 9.66
CA ILE A 127 -18.51 3.53 8.35
C ILE A 127 -18.77 4.99 7.92
N TYR A 128 -18.85 5.25 6.61
CA TYR A 128 -19.04 6.62 6.10
C TYR A 128 -20.34 7.27 6.59
N GLN A 129 -21.34 6.46 6.99
CA GLN A 129 -22.58 6.95 7.60
C GLN A 129 -22.35 7.60 8.96
N ASP A 130 -21.33 7.21 9.73
CA ASP A 130 -21.00 7.88 11.00
C ASP A 130 -20.59 9.34 10.75
N ALA A 131 -19.77 9.56 9.73
CA ALA A 131 -19.32 10.89 9.33
C ALA A 131 -20.48 11.72 8.75
N LEU A 132 -21.33 11.13 7.91
CA LEU A 132 -22.53 11.80 7.38
C LEU A 132 -23.50 12.18 8.51
N ARG A 133 -23.80 11.25 9.41
CA ARG A 133 -24.67 11.49 10.57
C ARG A 133 -24.14 12.62 11.44
N THR A 134 -22.84 12.61 11.74
CA THR A 134 -22.16 13.67 12.51
C THR A 134 -22.26 15.03 11.82
N ALA A 135 -22.21 15.05 10.49
CA ALA A 135 -22.44 16.25 9.70
C ALA A 135 -23.93 16.66 9.60
N GLY A 136 -24.85 15.96 10.26
CA GLY A 136 -26.27 16.27 10.25
C GLY A 136 -27.01 15.72 9.03
N TYR A 137 -26.54 14.63 8.41
CA TYR A 137 -27.38 13.86 7.48
C TYR A 137 -28.34 12.97 8.25
N ARG A 138 -29.57 12.81 7.74
CA ARG A 138 -30.43 11.70 8.14
C ARG A 138 -29.99 10.44 7.39
N THR A 139 -29.53 9.42 8.12
CA THR A 139 -28.95 8.21 7.54
C THR A 139 -29.92 7.03 7.58
N GLY A 140 -30.00 6.28 6.48
CA GLY A 140 -30.92 5.15 6.35
C GLY A 140 -30.28 3.92 5.67
N LEU A 141 -30.60 2.73 6.19
CA LEU A 141 -30.34 1.45 5.55
C LEU A 141 -31.64 0.66 5.41
N VAL A 142 -31.91 0.18 4.21
CA VAL A 142 -33.05 -0.70 3.92
C VAL A 142 -32.54 -1.92 3.15
N GLY A 143 -32.71 -3.11 3.72
CA GLY A 143 -32.40 -4.38 3.09
C GLY A 143 -31.18 -5.11 3.64
N LYS A 144 -30.34 -5.68 2.76
CA LYS A 144 -29.23 -6.58 3.15
C LYS A 144 -28.11 -5.81 3.86
N TRP A 145 -27.89 -6.10 5.15
CA TRP A 145 -26.75 -5.62 5.93
C TRP A 145 -25.56 -6.58 5.84
N HIS A 146 -25.75 -7.83 6.26
CA HIS A 146 -24.82 -8.94 6.10
C HIS A 146 -23.43 -8.77 6.75
N MET A 147 -23.28 -7.90 7.76
CA MET A 147 -22.00 -7.71 8.48
C MET A 147 -22.07 -8.11 9.96
N ASP A 148 -23.20 -8.60 10.45
CA ASP A 148 -23.33 -9.18 11.77
C ASP A 148 -24.37 -10.32 11.75
N SER A 149 -24.42 -11.12 12.82
CA SER A 149 -25.45 -12.15 12.96
C SER A 149 -26.77 -11.61 13.53
N TYR A 150 -26.75 -10.41 14.12
CA TYR A 150 -27.84 -9.88 14.94
C TYR A 150 -28.70 -8.83 14.23
N PHE A 151 -28.23 -8.28 13.09
CA PHE A 151 -28.98 -7.39 12.19
C PHE A 151 -29.74 -6.28 12.92
N GLU A 152 -29.18 -5.87 14.08
CA GLU A 152 -29.76 -4.88 14.95
C GLU A 152 -29.45 -3.49 14.41
N PRO A 153 -30.37 -2.52 14.53
CA PRO A 153 -30.13 -1.17 14.06
C PRO A 153 -28.89 -0.55 14.71
N ARG A 154 -27.87 -0.25 13.91
CA ARG A 154 -26.70 0.50 14.38
C ARG A 154 -27.06 1.95 14.69
N ALA A 155 -26.32 2.54 15.63
CA ALA A 155 -26.46 3.97 15.99
C ALA A 155 -26.19 4.91 14.80
N SER A 156 -25.38 4.47 13.85
CA SER A 156 -25.04 5.16 12.60
C SER A 156 -26.25 5.43 11.69
N PHE A 157 -27.38 4.75 11.90
CA PHE A 157 -28.60 4.87 11.09
C PHE A 157 -29.79 5.39 11.91
N ASP A 158 -30.41 6.47 11.43
CA ASP A 158 -31.72 6.93 11.91
C ASP A 158 -32.83 5.99 11.47
N TYR A 159 -32.73 5.48 10.24
CA TYR A 159 -33.72 4.60 9.64
C TYR A 159 -33.10 3.25 9.31
N TRP A 160 -33.72 2.19 9.76
CA TRP A 160 -33.26 0.83 9.53
C TRP A 160 -34.45 -0.06 9.19
N ALA A 161 -34.35 -0.83 8.13
CA ALA A 161 -35.28 -1.90 7.79
C ALA A 161 -34.50 -3.05 7.13
N ALA A 162 -33.90 -3.93 7.93
CA ALA A 162 -33.01 -4.98 7.46
C ALA A 162 -33.47 -6.38 7.91
N PHE A 163 -33.07 -7.41 7.16
CA PHE A 163 -33.30 -8.82 7.51
C PHE A 163 -32.02 -9.49 7.99
N GLN A 164 -32.18 -10.61 8.70
CA GLN A 164 -31.06 -11.43 9.16
C GLN A 164 -30.36 -12.16 8.02
N GLY A 165 -29.02 -12.16 8.05
CA GLY A 165 -28.19 -12.99 7.17
C GLY A 165 -28.48 -12.75 5.68
N GLN A 166 -28.67 -13.83 4.92
CA GLN A 166 -28.95 -13.77 3.48
C GLN A 166 -30.39 -13.37 3.14
N GLY A 167 -31.29 -13.32 4.13
CA GLY A 167 -32.71 -13.07 3.91
C GLY A 167 -33.42 -14.09 3.03
N VAL A 168 -34.69 -13.80 2.73
CA VAL A 168 -35.56 -14.60 1.86
C VAL A 168 -36.16 -13.72 0.78
N HIS A 169 -36.53 -14.30 -0.37
CA HIS A 169 -37.13 -13.55 -1.49
C HIS A 169 -38.62 -13.22 -1.28
N ASN A 170 -39.31 -13.97 -0.42
CA ASN A 170 -40.72 -13.75 -0.13
C ASN A 170 -40.95 -13.78 1.38
N ASN A 171 -41.90 -12.97 1.83
CA ASN A 171 -42.37 -12.85 3.21
C ASN A 171 -41.21 -12.62 4.21
N PRO A 172 -40.41 -11.55 4.03
CA PRO A 172 -39.24 -11.29 4.87
C PRO A 172 -39.66 -10.93 6.30
N GLN A 173 -38.84 -11.32 7.26
CA GLN A 173 -38.85 -10.74 8.60
C GLN A 173 -37.81 -9.61 8.67
N LEU A 174 -38.24 -8.42 9.07
CA LEU A 174 -37.41 -7.22 9.12
C LEU A 174 -37.31 -6.70 10.56
N ARG A 175 -36.10 -6.30 10.98
CA ARG A 175 -35.89 -5.38 12.10
C ARG A 175 -36.08 -3.97 11.56
N VAL A 176 -36.97 -3.21 12.20
CA VAL A 176 -37.34 -1.87 11.76
C VAL A 176 -37.14 -0.87 12.88
N LYS A 177 -36.41 0.21 12.58
CA LYS A 177 -36.25 1.41 13.40
C LYS A 177 -36.54 2.63 12.53
N LYS A 178 -37.43 3.51 12.99
CA LYS A 178 -37.75 4.77 12.31
C LYS A 178 -37.40 5.94 13.24
N ASP A 179 -36.28 6.61 13.00
CA ASP A 179 -35.73 7.69 13.82
C ASP A 179 -35.61 7.28 15.31
N ALA A 180 -36.17 8.07 16.23
CA ALA A 180 -36.16 7.81 17.67
C ALA A 180 -37.23 6.78 18.13
N ALA A 181 -37.94 6.14 17.20
CA ALA A 181 -38.92 5.11 17.55
C ALA A 181 -38.26 3.84 18.09
N ALA A 182 -39.01 3.08 18.88
CA ALA A 182 -38.58 1.77 19.35
C ALA A 182 -38.33 0.81 18.17
N VAL A 183 -37.31 -0.03 18.32
CA VAL A 183 -37.03 -1.10 17.36
C VAL A 183 -38.15 -2.13 17.41
N SER A 184 -38.64 -2.54 16.24
CA SER A 184 -39.70 -3.53 16.11
C SER A 184 -39.30 -4.61 15.11
N THR A 185 -39.87 -5.81 15.27
CA THR A 185 -39.74 -6.88 14.29
C THR A 185 -41.05 -6.99 13.52
N VAL A 186 -40.98 -6.84 12.19
CA VAL A 186 -42.15 -6.84 11.31
C VAL A 186 -42.00 -7.95 10.29
N SER A 187 -43.06 -8.76 10.13
CA SER A 187 -43.15 -9.71 9.03
C SER A 187 -43.86 -9.05 7.86
N GLY A 188 -43.16 -8.94 6.72
CA GLY A 188 -43.76 -8.52 5.47
C GLY A 188 -44.49 -9.67 4.79
N THR A 189 -45.59 -9.39 4.09
CA THR A 189 -46.25 -10.35 3.20
C THR A 189 -46.02 -9.92 1.76
N GLY A 190 -45.51 -10.83 0.91
CA GLY A 190 -45.21 -10.57 -0.50
C GLY A 190 -43.71 -10.59 -0.83
N TYR A 191 -43.35 -9.99 -1.95
CA TYR A 191 -42.00 -10.04 -2.53
C TYR A 191 -41.05 -9.07 -1.81
N THR A 192 -39.89 -9.57 -1.37
CA THR A 192 -38.93 -8.81 -0.55
C THR A 192 -38.42 -7.56 -1.27
N THR A 193 -38.09 -7.61 -2.57
CA THR A 193 -37.62 -6.44 -3.33
C THR A 193 -38.64 -5.30 -3.29
N THR A 194 -39.94 -5.62 -3.45
CA THR A 194 -41.02 -4.64 -3.37
C THR A 194 -41.17 -4.08 -1.95
N ILE A 195 -41.15 -4.96 -0.94
CA ILE A 195 -41.29 -4.56 0.47
C ILE A 195 -40.15 -3.62 0.89
N LEU A 196 -38.90 -3.95 0.56
CA LEU A 196 -37.76 -3.09 0.84
C LEU A 196 -37.91 -1.73 0.14
N THR A 197 -38.39 -1.73 -1.09
CA THR A 197 -38.68 -0.50 -1.82
C THR A 197 -39.75 0.34 -1.13
N ASP A 198 -40.79 -0.30 -0.59
CA ASP A 198 -41.84 0.40 0.17
C ASP A 198 -41.27 1.09 1.42
N TYR A 199 -40.34 0.45 2.15
CA TYR A 199 -39.63 1.08 3.27
C TYR A 199 -38.73 2.25 2.83
N ALA A 200 -38.05 2.14 1.68
CA ALA A 200 -37.30 3.25 1.12
C ALA A 200 -38.21 4.43 0.70
N LEU A 201 -39.38 4.13 0.12
CA LEU A 201 -40.39 5.12 -0.21
C LEU A 201 -40.98 5.78 1.04
N ASP A 202 -41.21 5.02 2.11
CA ASP A 202 -41.62 5.56 3.41
C ASP A 202 -40.59 6.57 3.94
N PHE A 203 -39.30 6.22 3.92
CA PHE A 203 -38.22 7.12 4.33
C PHE A 203 -38.25 8.45 3.54
N LEU A 204 -38.43 8.38 2.23
CA LEU A 204 -38.49 9.55 1.34
C LEU A 204 -39.80 10.34 1.48
N LYS A 205 -40.93 9.69 1.73
CA LYS A 205 -42.22 10.37 1.97
C LYS A 205 -42.17 11.21 3.23
N ASP A 206 -41.58 10.68 4.29
CA ASP A 206 -41.39 11.36 5.58
C ASP A 206 -40.37 12.52 5.49
N TYR A 207 -39.54 12.55 4.45
CA TYR A 207 -38.63 13.65 4.20
C TYR A 207 -39.40 14.93 3.82
N GLY A 208 -39.17 16.01 4.59
CA GLY A 208 -39.69 17.36 4.33
C GLY A 208 -41.13 17.63 4.79
N THR A 209 -41.85 16.66 5.37
CA THR A 209 -43.28 16.80 5.72
C THR A 209 -43.54 17.35 7.13
N GLY A 210 -42.50 17.61 7.92
CA GLY A 210 -42.58 18.01 9.33
C GLY A 210 -42.13 19.43 9.68
N GLY A 211 -42.05 20.37 8.73
CA GLY A 211 -41.74 21.79 8.99
C GLY A 211 -40.35 22.10 9.59
N THR A 212 -39.51 21.10 9.88
CA THR A 212 -38.22 21.25 10.58
C THR A 212 -37.03 20.55 9.91
N ARG A 213 -37.24 19.63 8.96
CA ARG A 213 -36.13 18.89 8.31
C ARG A 213 -35.73 19.51 6.98
N SER A 214 -34.77 20.45 7.03
CA SER A 214 -33.97 20.92 5.89
C SER A 214 -32.65 20.16 5.72
N GLU A 215 -32.41 19.14 6.57
CA GLU A 215 -31.20 18.32 6.56
C GLU A 215 -31.13 17.42 5.32
N PRO A 216 -29.95 17.21 4.71
CA PRO A 216 -29.80 16.26 3.61
C PRO A 216 -29.91 14.81 4.12
N PHE A 217 -30.25 13.86 3.25
CA PHE A 217 -30.34 12.44 3.61
C PHE A 217 -29.28 11.59 2.91
N ALA A 218 -28.96 10.45 3.51
CA ALA A 218 -28.16 9.40 2.90
C ALA A 218 -28.84 8.04 3.11
N LEU A 219 -29.41 7.49 2.04
CA LEU A 219 -30.18 6.24 2.07
C LEU A 219 -29.47 5.16 1.24
N THR A 220 -29.26 4.00 1.84
CA THR A 220 -28.83 2.79 1.14
C THR A 220 -30.00 1.83 1.02
N LEU A 221 -30.43 1.54 -0.22
CA LEU A 221 -31.38 0.49 -0.55
C LEU A 221 -30.61 -0.72 -1.10
N SER A 222 -30.48 -1.74 -0.27
CA SER A 222 -29.62 -2.90 -0.46
C SER A 222 -30.47 -4.14 -0.73
N PHE A 223 -30.57 -4.56 -1.98
CA PHE A 223 -31.44 -5.66 -2.39
C PHE A 223 -30.81 -7.03 -2.06
N LYS A 224 -31.67 -8.03 -1.78
CA LYS A 224 -31.29 -9.46 -1.78
C LYS A 224 -31.15 -9.99 -3.20
N ALA A 225 -32.06 -9.61 -4.08
CA ALA A 225 -31.93 -9.93 -5.48
C ALA A 225 -30.64 -9.27 -6.01
N VAL A 226 -29.89 -9.91 -6.91
CA VAL A 226 -30.25 -11.10 -7.69
C VAL A 226 -29.72 -12.44 -7.10
N HIS A 227 -29.21 -12.42 -5.87
CA HIS A 227 -28.63 -13.59 -5.22
C HIS A 227 -29.57 -14.81 -5.19
N ALA A 228 -28.96 -16.00 -5.32
CA ALA A 228 -29.64 -17.29 -5.29
C ALA A 228 -30.50 -17.49 -4.00
N PRO A 229 -31.56 -18.32 -4.06
CA PRO A 229 -32.03 -19.07 -5.22
C PRO A 229 -32.75 -18.17 -6.23
N VAL A 230 -32.77 -18.59 -7.49
CA VAL A 230 -33.39 -17.89 -8.62
C VAL A 230 -34.40 -18.80 -9.33
N GLY A 231 -35.40 -18.20 -9.98
CA GLY A 231 -36.51 -18.91 -10.59
C GLY A 231 -37.83 -18.11 -10.55
N PRO A 232 -38.87 -18.56 -11.27
CA PRO A 232 -40.12 -17.80 -11.46
C PRO A 232 -40.84 -17.44 -10.14
N GLN A 233 -40.68 -18.24 -9.10
CA GLN A 233 -41.27 -18.01 -7.78
C GLN A 233 -40.53 -16.95 -6.93
N TYR A 234 -39.37 -16.50 -7.38
CA TYR A 234 -38.53 -15.52 -6.69
C TYR A 234 -38.49 -14.17 -7.41
N THR A 235 -39.44 -13.94 -8.30
CA THR A 235 -39.60 -12.71 -9.07
C THR A 235 -41.08 -12.37 -9.23
N ALA A 236 -41.40 -11.09 -9.29
CA ALA A 236 -42.74 -10.58 -9.62
C ALA A 236 -42.96 -10.49 -11.15
N SER A 237 -41.89 -10.55 -11.94
CA SER A 237 -41.87 -10.33 -13.38
C SER A 237 -42.53 -11.45 -14.22
N GLY A 238 -42.74 -12.63 -13.63
CA GLY A 238 -43.55 -13.71 -14.22
C GLY A 238 -42.89 -14.51 -15.36
N GLY A 239 -41.57 -14.42 -15.55
CA GLY A 239 -40.85 -15.23 -16.55
C GLY A 239 -40.80 -14.62 -17.96
N ARG A 240 -40.60 -13.31 -18.09
CA ARG A 240 -40.52 -12.59 -19.39
C ARG A 240 -39.42 -13.11 -20.31
N TYR A 241 -38.28 -13.45 -19.73
CA TYR A 241 -37.07 -13.92 -20.39
C TYR A 241 -36.98 -15.46 -20.40
N ALA A 242 -38.03 -16.19 -20.02
CA ALA A 242 -38.01 -17.66 -19.98
C ALA A 242 -37.70 -18.33 -21.33
N SER A 243 -37.90 -17.63 -22.45
CA SER A 243 -37.55 -18.09 -23.81
C SER A 243 -36.23 -17.56 -24.34
N GLN A 244 -35.55 -16.68 -23.60
CA GLN A 244 -34.27 -16.09 -24.02
C GLN A 244 -33.14 -17.09 -23.79
N THR A 245 -32.10 -16.96 -24.60
CA THR A 245 -30.85 -17.72 -24.48
C THR A 245 -29.69 -16.77 -24.71
N LEU A 246 -28.68 -16.81 -23.84
CA LEU A 246 -27.42 -16.11 -24.09
C LEU A 246 -26.44 -17.05 -24.81
N ASP A 247 -25.70 -16.51 -25.77
CA ASP A 247 -24.52 -17.20 -26.30
C ASP A 247 -23.52 -17.42 -25.17
N ARG A 248 -23.03 -18.64 -25.04
CA ARG A 248 -22.02 -18.98 -24.04
C ARG A 248 -20.68 -18.39 -24.46
N PRO A 249 -19.98 -17.66 -23.58
CA PRO A 249 -18.63 -17.19 -23.90
C PRO A 249 -17.66 -18.37 -24.05
N PRO A 250 -16.51 -18.20 -24.73
CA PRO A 250 -15.55 -19.27 -24.98
C PRO A 250 -15.00 -19.95 -23.72
N ASN A 251 -14.97 -19.24 -22.59
CA ASN A 251 -14.55 -19.77 -21.29
C ASN A 251 -15.67 -20.48 -20.53
N ALA A 252 -16.91 -20.50 -21.02
CA ALA A 252 -18.02 -21.20 -20.37
C ALA A 252 -18.12 -22.66 -20.82
N SER A 253 -18.27 -23.57 -19.85
CA SER A 253 -18.44 -24.99 -20.16
C SER A 253 -19.79 -25.27 -20.85
N PRO A 254 -19.84 -25.95 -22.02
CA PRO A 254 -21.07 -26.40 -22.67
C PRO A 254 -21.70 -27.64 -22.03
N THR A 255 -20.98 -28.39 -21.19
CA THR A 255 -21.51 -29.52 -20.40
C THR A 255 -20.99 -29.47 -18.97
N TYR A 256 -21.88 -29.52 -17.98
CA TYR A 256 -21.50 -29.59 -16.57
C TYR A 256 -20.60 -30.80 -16.33
N GLY A 257 -19.36 -30.57 -15.87
CA GLY A 257 -18.33 -31.61 -15.72
C GLY A 257 -17.76 -32.17 -17.03
N GLY A 258 -18.15 -31.66 -18.20
CA GLY A 258 -17.74 -32.19 -19.50
C GLY A 258 -16.80 -31.30 -20.31
N PHE A 259 -16.40 -30.14 -19.78
CA PHE A 259 -15.19 -29.45 -20.24
C PHE A 259 -14.05 -29.70 -19.29
N ASN A 260 -12.97 -30.24 -19.84
CA ASN A 260 -11.71 -30.39 -19.15
C ASN A 260 -10.87 -29.11 -19.20
N ILE A 261 -11.51 -27.94 -19.05
CA ILE A 261 -10.81 -26.67 -18.80
C ILE A 261 -10.07 -26.67 -17.44
N ASN A 262 -10.34 -27.69 -16.62
CA ASN A 262 -9.65 -27.96 -15.36
C ASN A 262 -8.20 -28.45 -15.56
N GLU A 263 -7.83 -28.98 -16.73
CA GLU A 263 -6.48 -29.57 -16.94
C GLU A 263 -5.38 -28.54 -17.18
N GLU A 264 -5.71 -27.30 -17.59
CA GLU A 264 -4.69 -26.30 -17.92
C GLU A 264 -4.37 -25.36 -16.75
N LYS A 265 -5.31 -25.09 -15.83
CA LYS A 265 -5.06 -24.19 -14.68
C LYS A 265 -4.62 -24.96 -13.44
N PRO A 266 -3.40 -24.75 -12.91
CA PRO A 266 -2.86 -25.53 -11.80
C PRO A 266 -3.72 -25.48 -10.52
N VAL A 267 -4.37 -24.35 -10.24
CA VAL A 267 -5.22 -24.20 -9.04
C VAL A 267 -6.45 -25.11 -9.08
N PHE A 268 -6.98 -25.37 -10.27
CA PHE A 268 -8.17 -26.21 -10.49
C PHE A 268 -7.86 -27.70 -10.57
N SER A 269 -6.63 -28.06 -10.93
CA SER A 269 -6.19 -29.46 -10.97
C SER A 269 -5.84 -30.03 -9.59
N ARG A 270 -5.94 -29.22 -8.51
CA ARG A 270 -5.64 -29.66 -7.15
C ARG A 270 -6.61 -30.74 -6.67
N PRO A 271 -6.11 -31.82 -6.04
CA PRO A 271 -6.97 -32.81 -5.42
C PRO A 271 -7.94 -32.17 -4.41
N GLY A 272 -9.24 -32.41 -4.58
CA GLY A 272 -10.27 -31.89 -3.69
C GLY A 272 -10.75 -30.47 -3.98
N PHE A 273 -10.26 -29.82 -5.05
CA PHE A 273 -10.89 -28.59 -5.56
C PHE A 273 -12.25 -28.91 -6.20
N ASN A 274 -13.28 -29.05 -5.37
CA ASN A 274 -14.68 -29.28 -5.78
C ASN A 274 -15.53 -28.01 -5.58
N GLY A 275 -14.88 -26.91 -5.18
CA GLY A 275 -15.49 -25.68 -4.71
C GLY A 275 -16.06 -24.90 -5.88
N LEU A 276 -17.23 -24.32 -5.67
CA LEU A 276 -17.93 -23.51 -6.67
C LEU A 276 -18.35 -24.28 -7.93
N VAL A 277 -18.28 -25.61 -7.90
CA VAL A 277 -18.81 -26.46 -8.97
C VAL A 277 -20.31 -26.20 -9.09
N LEU A 278 -20.71 -25.77 -10.29
CA LEU A 278 -22.11 -25.54 -10.62
C LEU A 278 -22.93 -26.79 -10.34
N ASN A 279 -23.93 -26.69 -9.48
CA ASN A 279 -24.89 -27.76 -9.30
C ASN A 279 -25.65 -27.97 -10.62
N ASN A 280 -25.84 -29.23 -11.01
CA ASN A 280 -26.01 -29.79 -12.37
C ASN A 280 -27.27 -29.34 -13.17
N THR A 281 -27.92 -28.23 -12.81
CA THR A 281 -29.23 -27.78 -13.32
C THR A 281 -29.36 -26.26 -13.55
N ARG A 282 -28.28 -25.46 -13.39
CA ARG A 282 -28.45 -24.05 -13.00
C ARG A 282 -27.82 -22.91 -13.81
N GLY A 283 -26.86 -23.06 -14.72
CA GLY A 283 -26.16 -21.87 -15.28
C GLY A 283 -27.02 -20.93 -16.14
N ASN A 284 -27.66 -21.44 -17.20
CA ASN A 284 -28.54 -20.61 -18.03
C ASN A 284 -29.83 -20.24 -17.27
N THR A 285 -30.34 -21.14 -16.44
CA THR A 285 -31.51 -20.89 -15.58
C THR A 285 -31.23 -19.86 -14.50
N ASP A 286 -29.99 -19.80 -13.99
CA ASP A 286 -29.58 -18.84 -12.97
C ASP A 286 -29.38 -17.47 -13.60
N GLN A 287 -28.69 -17.37 -14.73
CA GLN A 287 -28.56 -16.11 -15.46
C GLN A 287 -29.94 -15.54 -15.84
N ILE A 288 -30.80 -16.33 -16.48
CA ILE A 288 -32.16 -15.89 -16.83
C ILE A 288 -32.93 -15.49 -15.57
N GLY A 289 -32.87 -16.30 -14.51
CA GLY A 289 -33.52 -15.98 -13.24
C GLY A 289 -33.02 -14.69 -12.59
N GLN A 290 -31.71 -14.42 -12.66
CA GLN A 290 -31.12 -13.17 -12.19
C GLN A 290 -31.60 -11.97 -13.05
N MET A 291 -31.69 -12.12 -14.37
CA MET A 291 -32.17 -11.05 -15.25
C MET A 291 -33.66 -10.73 -15.02
N GLU A 292 -34.50 -11.74 -14.71
CA GLU A 292 -35.89 -11.53 -14.29
C GLU A 292 -35.98 -10.73 -12.99
N MET A 293 -35.15 -11.08 -12.00
CA MET A 293 -35.07 -10.32 -10.76
C MET A 293 -34.53 -8.90 -10.98
N MET A 294 -33.58 -8.73 -11.89
CA MET A 294 -33.01 -7.43 -12.22
C MET A 294 -34.07 -6.50 -12.84
N ARG A 295 -34.98 -7.05 -13.65
CA ARG A 295 -36.14 -6.29 -14.15
C ARG A 295 -37.05 -5.82 -13.00
N ASP A 296 -37.28 -6.65 -11.99
CA ASP A 296 -38.05 -6.23 -10.81
C ASP A 296 -37.33 -5.16 -9.99
N ILE A 297 -36.01 -5.27 -9.86
CA ILE A 297 -35.18 -4.24 -9.23
C ILE A 297 -35.30 -2.92 -10.00
N ASP A 298 -35.15 -2.94 -11.32
CA ASP A 298 -35.24 -1.72 -12.15
C ASP A 298 -36.62 -1.05 -12.03
N ALA A 299 -37.70 -1.82 -12.07
CA ALA A 299 -39.05 -1.30 -11.87
C ALA A 299 -39.23 -0.66 -10.49
N ASN A 300 -38.66 -1.25 -9.44
CA ASN A 300 -38.70 -0.70 -8.09
C ASN A 300 -37.79 0.53 -7.92
N ILE A 301 -36.62 0.55 -8.55
CA ILE A 301 -35.76 1.74 -8.66
C ILE A 301 -36.54 2.86 -9.33
N GLY A 302 -37.28 2.57 -10.41
CA GLY A 302 -38.19 3.52 -11.06
C GLY A 302 -39.13 4.21 -10.08
N ARG A 303 -39.80 3.45 -9.20
CA ARG A 303 -40.70 3.99 -8.17
C ARG A 303 -39.98 4.96 -7.21
N VAL A 304 -38.75 4.64 -6.82
CA VAL A 304 -37.93 5.50 -5.95
C VAL A 304 -37.51 6.77 -6.66
N LEU A 305 -37.04 6.65 -7.91
CA LEU A 305 -36.63 7.78 -8.72
C LEU A 305 -37.82 8.70 -9.05
N ASP A 306 -39.00 8.14 -9.35
CA ASP A 306 -40.25 8.91 -9.54
C ASP A 306 -40.61 9.72 -8.29
N THR A 307 -40.33 9.16 -7.10
CA THR A 307 -40.56 9.87 -5.83
C THR A 307 -39.57 11.01 -5.62
N LEU A 308 -38.31 10.86 -6.07
CA LEU A 308 -37.34 11.96 -6.07
C LEU A 308 -37.80 13.08 -7.02
N ASP A 309 -38.22 12.73 -8.24
CA ASP A 309 -38.70 13.70 -9.24
C ASP A 309 -39.95 14.44 -8.73
N ALA A 310 -40.93 13.71 -8.18
CA ALA A 310 -42.16 14.30 -7.63
C ALA A 310 -41.91 15.25 -6.45
N LYS A 311 -40.81 15.05 -5.71
CA LYS A 311 -40.38 15.92 -4.61
C LYS A 311 -39.39 17.01 -5.04
N GLY A 312 -38.98 17.05 -6.31
CA GLY A 312 -37.97 17.98 -6.82
C GLY A 312 -36.57 17.77 -6.20
N LEU A 313 -36.28 16.55 -5.76
CA LEU A 313 -35.00 16.17 -5.14
C LEU A 313 -34.01 15.56 -6.13
N ASP A 314 -34.45 15.28 -7.36
CA ASP A 314 -33.69 14.65 -8.44
C ASP A 314 -32.36 15.36 -8.72
N LYS A 315 -32.39 16.69 -8.86
CA LYS A 315 -31.19 17.50 -9.18
C LYS A 315 -30.22 17.66 -8.02
N ASN A 316 -30.66 17.41 -6.78
CA ASN A 316 -29.86 17.56 -5.56
C ASN A 316 -29.53 16.20 -4.91
N THR A 317 -29.66 15.08 -5.63
CA THR A 317 -29.37 13.75 -5.10
C THR A 317 -28.29 13.08 -5.93
N LEU A 318 -27.18 12.71 -5.28
CA LEU A 318 -26.19 11.79 -5.83
C LEU A 318 -26.76 10.37 -5.79
N VAL A 319 -27.11 9.83 -6.95
CA VAL A 319 -27.62 8.47 -7.09
C VAL A 319 -26.48 7.57 -7.56
N ILE A 320 -26.27 6.46 -6.85
CA ILE A 320 -25.23 5.47 -7.10
C ILE A 320 -25.90 4.11 -7.25
N PHE A 321 -25.54 3.36 -8.29
CA PHE A 321 -25.95 1.96 -8.46
C PHE A 321 -24.70 1.08 -8.59
N THR A 322 -24.61 0.02 -7.81
CA THR A 322 -23.50 -0.96 -7.89
C THR A 322 -23.88 -2.33 -7.32
N SER A 323 -22.95 -3.29 -7.36
CA SER A 323 -23.09 -4.62 -6.76
C SER A 323 -21.94 -4.98 -5.82
N ASP A 324 -22.19 -5.87 -4.85
CA ASP A 324 -21.20 -6.30 -3.86
C ASP A 324 -20.19 -7.31 -4.43
N ASN A 325 -20.52 -8.02 -5.50
CA ASN A 325 -19.60 -8.84 -6.26
C ASN A 325 -20.24 -9.24 -7.60
N GLY A 326 -19.40 -9.72 -8.52
CA GLY A 326 -19.87 -10.37 -9.73
C GLY A 326 -20.38 -11.79 -9.48
N PHE A 327 -20.52 -12.57 -10.56
CA PHE A 327 -21.01 -13.95 -10.52
C PHE A 327 -20.58 -14.75 -11.76
N PHE A 328 -20.18 -16.00 -11.59
CA PHE A 328 -19.96 -16.95 -12.69
C PHE A 328 -21.28 -17.63 -13.10
N TRP A 329 -21.61 -17.62 -14.38
CA TRP A 329 -22.76 -18.34 -14.97
C TRP A 329 -22.37 -19.64 -15.68
N GLY A 330 -21.10 -20.04 -15.60
CA GLY A 330 -20.56 -21.17 -16.34
C GLY A 330 -19.11 -20.99 -16.77
N GLU A 331 -18.65 -19.74 -16.77
CA GLU A 331 -17.28 -19.36 -17.09
C GLU A 331 -16.31 -20.07 -16.15
N HIS A 332 -15.21 -20.54 -16.72
CA HIS A 332 -14.23 -21.39 -16.03
C HIS A 332 -14.83 -22.67 -15.43
N GLY A 333 -16.04 -23.05 -15.84
CA GLY A 333 -16.76 -24.19 -15.27
C GLY A 333 -17.14 -23.96 -13.81
N ARG A 334 -17.29 -22.70 -13.41
CA ARG A 334 -17.60 -22.27 -12.04
C ARG A 334 -18.96 -21.58 -11.99
N GLY A 335 -19.58 -21.67 -10.82
CA GLY A 335 -20.68 -20.82 -10.41
C GLY A 335 -20.24 -19.91 -9.29
N ASP A 336 -21.16 -19.11 -8.78
CA ASP A 336 -20.90 -18.28 -7.60
C ASP A 336 -19.80 -17.22 -7.86
N LYS A 337 -18.96 -16.86 -6.89
CA LYS A 337 -17.99 -15.76 -6.91
C LYS A 337 -16.69 -16.21 -6.24
N ARG A 338 -15.97 -15.37 -5.49
CA ARG A 338 -14.75 -15.69 -4.71
C ARG A 338 -13.44 -15.80 -5.47
N LEU A 339 -13.45 -16.04 -6.79
CA LEU A 339 -12.21 -16.13 -7.58
C LEU A 339 -11.82 -14.75 -8.12
N ALA A 340 -10.54 -14.59 -8.47
CA ALA A 340 -9.96 -13.31 -8.91
C ALA A 340 -10.37 -12.88 -10.33
N TYR A 341 -11.12 -13.70 -11.06
CA TYR A 341 -11.49 -13.44 -12.45
C TYR A 341 -12.52 -12.32 -12.60
N GLU A 342 -12.50 -11.63 -13.74
CA GLU A 342 -13.35 -10.50 -14.10
C GLU A 342 -14.84 -10.75 -13.83
N GLU A 343 -15.33 -11.96 -14.07
CA GLU A 343 -16.73 -12.32 -13.82
C GLU A 343 -17.13 -12.22 -12.34
N SER A 344 -16.17 -12.35 -11.42
CA SER A 344 -16.36 -12.36 -9.96
C SER A 344 -15.97 -11.02 -9.32
N ILE A 345 -14.87 -10.40 -9.77
CA ILE A 345 -14.40 -9.13 -9.19
C ILE A 345 -14.99 -7.89 -9.85
N ARG A 346 -15.50 -7.95 -11.09
CA ARG A 346 -16.00 -6.76 -11.80
C ARG A 346 -17.51 -6.62 -11.67
N VAL A 347 -17.94 -5.41 -11.33
CA VAL A 347 -19.34 -5.06 -11.03
C VAL A 347 -19.78 -3.84 -11.84
N PRO A 348 -21.08 -3.65 -12.10
CA PRO A 348 -21.55 -2.43 -12.75
C PRO A 348 -21.44 -1.27 -11.76
N LEU A 349 -21.04 -0.07 -12.21
CA LEU A 349 -21.11 1.14 -11.41
C LEU A 349 -21.66 2.29 -12.24
N LEU A 350 -22.82 2.80 -11.83
CA LEU A 350 -23.50 3.95 -12.44
C LEU A 350 -23.64 5.06 -11.40
N MET A 351 -23.31 6.29 -11.77
CA MET A 351 -23.45 7.44 -10.88
C MET A 351 -24.10 8.62 -11.61
N ARG A 352 -25.08 9.29 -10.99
CA ARG A 352 -25.65 10.55 -11.49
C ARG A 352 -25.91 11.55 -10.37
N GLY A 353 -26.06 12.83 -10.71
CA GLY A 353 -26.46 13.88 -9.76
C GLY A 353 -25.47 15.04 -9.70
N PRO A 354 -25.48 15.82 -8.61
CA PRO A 354 -24.59 16.98 -8.44
C PRO A 354 -23.11 16.66 -8.66
N GLY A 355 -22.45 17.44 -9.51
CA GLY A 355 -21.03 17.28 -9.82
C GLY A 355 -20.70 16.10 -10.74
N VAL A 356 -21.71 15.44 -11.32
CA VAL A 356 -21.55 14.37 -12.31
C VAL A 356 -21.89 14.88 -13.71
N THR A 357 -21.02 14.61 -14.67
CA THR A 357 -21.22 14.96 -16.08
C THR A 357 -22.15 13.93 -16.73
N PRO A 358 -23.32 14.32 -17.27
CA PRO A 358 -24.27 13.37 -17.84
C PRO A 358 -23.79 12.68 -19.13
N GLY A 359 -24.26 11.44 -19.32
CA GLY A 359 -24.13 10.67 -20.57
C GLY A 359 -22.71 10.22 -20.91
N GLN A 360 -21.86 10.02 -19.90
CA GLN A 360 -20.46 9.67 -20.09
C GLN A 360 -20.17 8.20 -19.77
N THR A 361 -19.04 7.69 -20.28
CA THR A 361 -18.46 6.41 -19.89
C THR A 361 -17.03 6.62 -19.42
N SER A 362 -16.58 5.84 -18.43
CA SER A 362 -15.22 5.95 -17.89
C SER A 362 -14.50 4.61 -17.83
N ASP A 363 -13.24 4.60 -18.24
CA ASP A 363 -12.31 3.46 -18.15
C ASP A 363 -11.39 3.53 -16.94
N ALA A 364 -11.55 4.54 -16.08
CA ALA A 364 -10.77 4.64 -14.86
C ALA A 364 -10.94 3.36 -14.02
N LEU A 365 -9.82 2.85 -13.50
CA LEU A 365 -9.83 1.72 -12.57
C LEU A 365 -10.40 2.18 -11.23
N VAL A 366 -11.63 1.77 -10.93
CA VAL A 366 -12.34 2.14 -9.70
C VAL A 366 -12.68 0.89 -8.89
N THR A 367 -12.77 1.06 -7.57
CA THR A 367 -12.98 -0.03 -6.63
C THR A 367 -14.06 0.29 -5.60
N ALA A 368 -14.63 -0.72 -4.94
CA ALA A 368 -15.63 -0.55 -3.89
C ALA A 368 -15.18 0.41 -2.77
N VAL A 369 -13.89 0.36 -2.38
CA VAL A 369 -13.33 1.26 -1.34
C VAL A 369 -13.35 2.75 -1.72
N ASP A 370 -13.48 3.08 -3.01
CA ASP A 370 -13.53 4.47 -3.50
C ASP A 370 -14.90 5.14 -3.26
N LEU A 371 -15.95 4.38 -3.01
CA LEU A 371 -17.32 4.93 -2.95
C LEU A 371 -17.56 5.75 -1.67
N ALA A 372 -17.14 5.26 -0.51
CA ALA A 372 -17.19 6.01 0.76
C ALA A 372 -16.51 7.39 0.68
N PRO A 373 -15.22 7.51 0.28
CA PRO A 373 -14.56 8.81 0.17
C PRO A 373 -15.18 9.70 -0.91
N THR A 374 -15.70 9.13 -2.00
CA THR A 374 -16.43 9.89 -3.04
C THR A 374 -17.72 10.52 -2.48
N ILE A 375 -18.50 9.76 -1.71
CA ILE A 375 -19.72 10.23 -1.06
C ILE A 375 -19.41 11.36 -0.08
N LEU A 376 -18.40 11.19 0.78
CA LEU A 376 -18.00 12.22 1.75
C LEU A 376 -17.52 13.50 1.05
N THR A 377 -16.70 13.36 0.02
CA THR A 377 -16.19 14.50 -0.77
C THR A 377 -17.34 15.24 -1.46
N ALA A 378 -18.29 14.51 -2.06
CA ALA A 378 -19.49 15.12 -2.67
C ALA A 378 -20.37 15.86 -1.64
N ALA A 379 -20.40 15.37 -0.40
CA ALA A 379 -21.09 16.00 0.73
C ALA A 379 -20.32 17.19 1.34
N GLY A 380 -19.09 17.47 0.87
CA GLY A 380 -18.22 18.49 1.47
C GLY A 380 -17.68 18.11 2.85
N ILE A 381 -17.61 16.81 3.15
CA ILE A 381 -17.11 16.27 4.42
C ILE A 381 -15.68 15.75 4.20
N ALA A 382 -14.79 16.06 5.14
CA ALA A 382 -13.42 15.57 5.11
C ALA A 382 -13.37 14.04 5.14
N VAL A 383 -12.62 13.45 4.21
CA VAL A 383 -12.39 12.00 4.16
C VAL A 383 -11.49 11.59 5.33
N PRO A 384 -11.93 10.66 6.20
CA PRO A 384 -11.09 10.14 7.27
C PRO A 384 -9.81 9.48 6.72
N LYS A 385 -8.67 9.72 7.37
CA LYS A 385 -7.38 9.11 7.00
C LYS A 385 -7.37 7.58 7.07
N SER A 386 -8.34 7.00 7.78
CA SER A 386 -8.52 5.56 7.87
C SER A 386 -9.10 4.96 6.58
N MET A 387 -9.70 5.75 5.69
CA MET A 387 -10.18 5.28 4.39
C MET A 387 -9.02 5.18 3.40
N GLN A 388 -8.95 4.07 2.68
CA GLN A 388 -7.89 3.71 1.74
C GLN A 388 -8.29 3.94 0.28
N GLY A 389 -9.58 4.11 0.00
CA GLY A 389 -10.06 4.50 -1.32
C GLY A 389 -9.74 5.95 -1.70
N LYS A 390 -9.83 6.23 -2.99
CA LYS A 390 -9.61 7.56 -3.58
C LYS A 390 -10.93 8.15 -4.08
N PRO A 391 -11.24 9.43 -3.80
CA PRO A 391 -12.48 10.05 -4.27
C PRO A 391 -12.53 10.16 -5.80
N LEU A 392 -13.66 9.75 -6.40
CA LEU A 392 -13.89 9.72 -7.85
C LEU A 392 -14.35 11.07 -8.43
N ASN A 393 -14.44 12.10 -7.60
CA ASN A 393 -15.00 13.42 -7.93
C ASN A 393 -14.35 14.07 -9.17
N GLY A 394 -13.05 13.84 -9.40
CA GLY A 394 -12.34 14.31 -10.60
C GLY A 394 -12.79 13.59 -11.88
N VAL A 395 -13.01 12.28 -11.81
CA VAL A 395 -13.52 11.45 -12.92
C VAL A 395 -14.97 11.83 -13.24
N LEU A 396 -15.80 12.04 -12.21
CA LEU A 396 -17.22 12.40 -12.38
C LEU A 396 -17.42 13.74 -13.13
N LYS A 397 -16.49 14.68 -13.01
CA LYS A 397 -16.55 16.00 -13.67
C LYS A 397 -15.98 16.02 -15.11
N ASN A 398 -15.15 15.06 -15.50
CA ASN A 398 -14.34 15.13 -16.74
C ASN A 398 -14.36 13.82 -17.56
N ALA A 399 -15.49 13.12 -17.61
CA ALA A 399 -15.58 11.77 -18.16
C ALA A 399 -15.61 11.62 -19.72
N PRO A 400 -14.96 12.47 -20.54
CA PRO A 400 -14.44 12.02 -21.83
C PRO A 400 -12.91 12.01 -21.83
N ASN A 401 -12.32 10.82 -21.70
CA ASN A 401 -10.90 10.50 -21.91
C ASN A 401 -9.85 11.21 -21.00
N GLY A 402 -10.29 11.91 -19.95
CA GLY A 402 -9.42 12.49 -18.94
C GLY A 402 -9.67 11.87 -17.57
N THR A 403 -8.61 11.51 -16.85
CA THR A 403 -8.71 11.10 -15.44
C THR A 403 -9.22 12.22 -14.52
N GLY A 404 -9.28 13.47 -14.98
CA GLY A 404 -9.61 14.61 -14.13
C GLY A 404 -8.68 14.73 -12.91
N GLY A 405 -7.42 14.28 -13.06
CA GLY A 405 -6.43 14.18 -11.98
C GLY A 405 -6.45 12.87 -11.19
N PHE A 406 -7.46 12.00 -11.39
CA PHE A 406 -7.55 10.69 -10.75
C PHE A 406 -6.67 9.64 -11.46
N SER A 407 -5.44 9.43 -10.98
CA SER A 407 -4.61 8.36 -11.51
C SER A 407 -4.63 7.13 -10.60
N ARG A 408 -5.07 6.01 -11.15
CA ARG A 408 -4.84 4.66 -10.64
C ARG A 408 -4.40 3.77 -11.79
N ASP A 409 -3.22 3.22 -11.63
CA ASP A 409 -2.55 2.30 -12.55
C ASP A 409 -2.96 0.84 -12.34
N ALA A 410 -3.31 0.48 -11.10
CA ALA A 410 -3.69 -0.88 -10.72
C ALA A 410 -4.67 -0.93 -9.52
N ILE A 411 -5.49 -1.97 -9.46
CA ILE A 411 -6.37 -2.29 -8.32
C ILE A 411 -5.85 -3.51 -7.56
N TYR A 412 -6.04 -3.50 -6.25
CA TYR A 412 -5.78 -4.63 -5.36
C TYR A 412 -7.08 -5.38 -5.07
N ALA A 413 -7.03 -6.70 -5.22
CA ALA A 413 -8.10 -7.58 -4.78
C ALA A 413 -7.51 -8.72 -3.94
N GLU A 414 -8.29 -9.20 -2.98
CA GLU A 414 -7.89 -10.20 -2.00
C GLU A 414 -9.07 -11.10 -1.67
N TYR A 415 -8.77 -12.34 -1.32
CA TYR A 415 -9.75 -13.28 -0.81
C TYR A 415 -9.12 -14.15 0.26
N TYR A 416 -9.83 -14.31 1.36
CA TYR A 416 -9.43 -15.14 2.47
C TYR A 416 -10.27 -16.40 2.50
N LYS A 417 -9.63 -17.51 2.88
CA LYS A 417 -10.26 -18.81 2.95
C LYS A 417 -11.42 -18.82 3.95
N GLU A 418 -12.59 -19.24 3.47
CA GLU A 418 -13.78 -19.56 4.29
C GLU A 418 -13.79 -21.04 4.69
N ASP A 419 -14.26 -21.34 5.89
CA ASP A 419 -14.48 -22.69 6.42
C ASP A 419 -15.57 -23.43 5.62
N LYS A 420 -16.56 -22.69 5.08
CA LYS A 420 -17.65 -23.25 4.27
C LYS A 420 -17.19 -23.70 2.87
N TYR A 421 -16.14 -23.09 2.34
CA TYR A 421 -15.57 -23.39 1.02
C TYR A 421 -14.06 -23.61 1.17
N PRO A 422 -13.64 -24.66 1.92
CA PRO A 422 -12.26 -24.84 2.37
C PRO A 422 -11.29 -25.22 1.24
N ASP A 423 -11.82 -25.48 0.05
CA ASP A 423 -11.10 -25.81 -1.16
C ASP A 423 -10.78 -24.59 -2.04
N VAL A 424 -11.50 -23.47 -1.87
CA VAL A 424 -11.13 -22.18 -2.48
C VAL A 424 -9.96 -21.59 -1.69
N PRO A 425 -8.74 -21.53 -2.26
CA PRO A 425 -7.57 -21.06 -1.54
C PRO A 425 -7.61 -19.55 -1.34
N ARG A 426 -6.85 -19.07 -0.34
CA ARG A 426 -6.48 -17.67 -0.27
C ARG A 426 -5.81 -17.24 -1.58
N TRP A 427 -6.10 -16.02 -2.01
CA TRP A 427 -5.38 -15.37 -3.10
C TRP A 427 -5.30 -13.86 -2.88
N ASP A 428 -4.29 -13.26 -3.47
CA ASP A 428 -4.19 -11.82 -3.64
C ASP A 428 -3.91 -11.53 -5.11
N ALA A 429 -4.43 -10.43 -5.63
CA ALA A 429 -4.36 -10.12 -7.05
C ALA A 429 -4.13 -8.63 -7.29
N VAL A 430 -3.43 -8.35 -8.38
CA VAL A 430 -3.31 -7.01 -8.96
C VAL A 430 -3.86 -7.01 -10.38
N ARG A 431 -4.75 -6.06 -10.66
CA ARG A 431 -5.37 -5.88 -11.98
C ARG A 431 -5.10 -4.46 -12.48
N THR A 432 -4.35 -4.36 -13.58
CA THR A 432 -4.06 -3.07 -14.26
C THR A 432 -5.14 -2.79 -15.31
N GLN A 433 -4.89 -1.90 -16.28
CA GLN A 433 -5.74 -1.82 -17.46
C GLN A 433 -5.55 -3.05 -18.36
N THR A 434 -4.33 -3.60 -18.42
CA THR A 434 -3.95 -4.56 -19.44
C THR A 434 -3.76 -5.98 -18.92
N HIS A 435 -3.39 -6.16 -17.66
CA HIS A 435 -3.06 -7.48 -17.10
C HIS A 435 -3.75 -7.75 -15.77
N LEU A 436 -3.88 -9.04 -15.44
CA LEU A 436 -4.28 -9.57 -14.13
C LEU A 436 -3.21 -10.54 -13.66
N TYR A 437 -2.64 -10.31 -12.48
CA TYR A 437 -1.75 -11.26 -11.80
C TYR A 437 -2.41 -11.71 -10.49
N VAL A 438 -2.45 -13.01 -10.28
CA VAL A 438 -3.02 -13.67 -9.10
C VAL A 438 -1.95 -14.53 -8.47
N THR A 439 -1.77 -14.40 -7.17
CA THR A 439 -0.88 -15.28 -6.40
C THR A 439 -1.64 -16.02 -5.32
N HIS A 440 -1.18 -17.23 -5.02
CA HIS A 440 -1.74 -18.11 -4.00
C HIS A 440 -0.72 -18.37 -2.88
N PRO A 441 -0.60 -17.49 -1.87
CA PRO A 441 0.47 -17.56 -0.88
C PRO A 441 0.55 -18.89 -0.12
N GLU A 442 -0.59 -19.54 0.09
CA GLU A 442 -0.69 -20.81 0.83
C GLU A 442 -0.35 -22.03 -0.03
N LEU A 443 -0.31 -21.88 -1.36
CA LEU A 443 -0.09 -22.98 -2.30
C LEU A 443 1.29 -22.93 -2.96
N GLY A 444 1.85 -21.73 -3.12
CA GLY A 444 3.14 -21.47 -3.76
C GLY A 444 3.04 -21.01 -5.22
N ALA A 445 4.14 -20.44 -5.72
CA ALA A 445 4.21 -19.76 -7.02
C ALA A 445 3.84 -20.62 -8.23
N GLN A 446 3.90 -21.95 -8.12
CA GLN A 446 3.46 -22.87 -9.17
C GLN A 446 1.95 -22.84 -9.43
N TYR A 447 1.17 -22.19 -8.56
CA TYR A 447 -0.26 -21.97 -8.71
C TYR A 447 -0.62 -20.54 -9.13
N ASP A 448 0.37 -19.65 -9.22
CA ASP A 448 0.13 -18.27 -9.62
C ASP A 448 -0.35 -18.19 -11.08
N GLU A 449 -1.05 -17.11 -11.39
CA GLU A 449 -1.66 -16.90 -12.70
C GLU A 449 -1.37 -15.49 -13.22
N LEU A 450 -1.04 -15.36 -14.51
CA LEU A 450 -0.87 -14.08 -15.20
C LEU A 450 -1.67 -14.10 -16.50
N TYR A 451 -2.52 -13.10 -16.72
CA TYR A 451 -3.35 -12.96 -17.91
C TYR A 451 -3.14 -11.59 -18.56
N ASP A 452 -3.02 -11.57 -19.90
CA ASP A 452 -3.23 -10.38 -20.72
C ASP A 452 -4.74 -10.22 -20.95
N ILE A 453 -5.37 -9.27 -20.28
CA ILE A 453 -6.83 -9.07 -20.33
C ILE A 453 -7.27 -8.37 -21.62
N VAL A 454 -6.34 -7.77 -22.38
CA VAL A 454 -6.67 -7.16 -23.68
C VAL A 454 -6.68 -8.22 -24.77
N GLY A 455 -5.64 -9.06 -24.83
CA GLY A 455 -5.53 -10.15 -25.79
C GLY A 455 -6.36 -11.40 -25.43
N ASP A 456 -6.57 -11.63 -24.14
CA ASP A 456 -7.32 -12.76 -23.58
C ASP A 456 -8.34 -12.28 -22.53
N PRO A 457 -9.42 -11.60 -22.97
CA PRO A 457 -10.45 -11.06 -22.08
C PRO A 457 -11.24 -12.15 -21.33
N TYR A 458 -11.15 -13.40 -21.79
CA TYR A 458 -11.79 -14.57 -21.16
C TYR A 458 -10.87 -15.29 -20.18
N GLN A 459 -9.63 -14.80 -19.98
CA GLN A 459 -8.67 -15.31 -19.00
C GLN A 459 -8.43 -16.82 -19.14
N MET A 460 -8.27 -17.29 -20.38
CA MET A 460 -8.10 -18.71 -20.70
C MET A 460 -6.63 -19.11 -20.76
N ASN A 461 -5.72 -18.21 -21.10
CA ASN A 461 -4.32 -18.47 -21.32
C ASN A 461 -3.47 -17.92 -20.16
N ASN A 462 -3.12 -18.79 -19.19
CA ASN A 462 -2.20 -18.41 -18.13
C ASN A 462 -0.76 -18.33 -18.68
N LEU A 463 -0.22 -17.12 -18.74
CA LEU A 463 1.11 -16.82 -19.27
C LEU A 463 2.27 -17.41 -18.43
N LEU A 464 1.99 -17.95 -17.24
CA LEU A 464 2.99 -18.60 -16.38
C LEU A 464 3.15 -20.11 -16.66
N LEU A 465 2.36 -20.68 -17.56
CA LEU A 465 2.45 -22.08 -17.93
C LEU A 465 3.64 -22.36 -18.89
N PRO A 466 4.30 -23.53 -18.77
CA PRO A 466 3.92 -24.71 -17.97
C PRO A 466 4.39 -24.69 -16.51
N GLY A 467 4.92 -23.56 -16.01
CA GLY A 467 5.27 -23.38 -14.61
C GLY A 467 6.63 -22.69 -14.39
N PRO A 468 6.97 -22.35 -13.13
CA PRO A 468 8.09 -21.47 -12.78
C PRO A 468 9.49 -22.00 -13.14
N ALA A 469 9.62 -23.28 -13.48
CA ALA A 469 10.88 -23.88 -13.92
C ALA A 469 11.20 -23.61 -15.41
N THR A 470 10.26 -23.06 -16.16
CA THR A 470 10.44 -22.73 -17.58
C THR A 470 10.75 -21.25 -17.72
N ALA A 471 11.79 -20.89 -18.46
CA ALA A 471 12.10 -19.50 -18.74
C ALA A 471 10.96 -18.86 -19.55
N LEU A 472 10.39 -17.77 -19.04
CA LEU A 472 9.39 -16.99 -19.74
C LEU A 472 10.06 -16.14 -20.86
N PRO A 473 9.32 -15.79 -21.93
CA PRO A 473 9.73 -14.73 -22.83
C PRO A 473 10.10 -13.45 -22.06
N GLY A 474 11.11 -12.71 -22.51
CA GLY A 474 11.66 -11.57 -21.74
C GLY A 474 10.66 -10.46 -21.47
N ASP A 475 9.72 -10.23 -22.39
CA ASP A 475 8.57 -9.33 -22.23
C ASP A 475 7.57 -9.84 -21.18
N THR A 476 7.20 -11.13 -21.22
CA THR A 476 6.33 -11.73 -20.20
C THR A 476 6.97 -11.72 -18.81
N GLN A 477 8.27 -11.98 -18.71
CA GLN A 477 8.99 -11.93 -17.44
C GLN A 477 9.00 -10.51 -16.86
N GLN A 478 9.25 -9.49 -17.70
CA GLN A 478 9.20 -8.10 -17.28
C GLN A 478 7.82 -7.70 -16.75
N VAL A 479 6.74 -8.11 -17.45
CA VAL A 479 5.37 -7.87 -16.99
C VAL A 479 5.10 -8.57 -15.65
N LEU A 480 5.55 -9.82 -15.47
CA LEU A 480 5.40 -10.52 -14.21
C LEU A 480 6.11 -9.79 -13.06
N ASP A 481 7.36 -9.37 -13.27
CA ASP A 481 8.16 -8.66 -12.27
C ASP A 481 7.48 -7.33 -11.87
N ASP A 482 7.01 -6.56 -12.86
CA ASP A 482 6.31 -5.29 -12.63
C ASP A 482 5.00 -5.51 -11.85
N MET A 483 4.23 -6.54 -12.21
CA MET A 483 2.98 -6.90 -11.53
C MET A 483 3.25 -7.38 -10.09
N GLN A 484 4.30 -8.17 -9.85
CA GLN A 484 4.67 -8.62 -8.51
C GLN A 484 5.11 -7.46 -7.61
N VAL A 485 5.92 -6.53 -8.14
CA VAL A 485 6.30 -5.29 -7.43
C VAL A 485 5.03 -4.51 -7.09
N ARG A 486 4.15 -4.30 -8.06
CA ARG A 486 2.93 -3.50 -7.83
C ARG A 486 1.97 -4.15 -6.85
N LEU A 487 1.80 -5.47 -6.90
CA LEU A 487 1.02 -6.21 -5.92
C LEU A 487 1.56 -6.01 -4.50
N ASN A 488 2.88 -6.09 -4.33
CA ASN A 488 3.50 -5.91 -3.02
C ASN A 488 3.37 -4.47 -2.52
N ASP A 489 3.43 -3.47 -3.41
CA ASP A 489 3.18 -2.07 -3.05
C ASP A 489 1.74 -1.89 -2.57
N LEU A 490 0.78 -2.43 -3.33
CA LEU A 490 -0.64 -2.36 -3.01
C LEU A 490 -1.00 -3.11 -1.71
N ARG A 491 -0.38 -4.26 -1.43
CA ARG A 491 -0.52 -4.97 -0.14
C ARG A 491 -0.06 -4.08 1.02
N ARG A 492 1.09 -3.42 0.90
CA ARG A 492 1.58 -2.49 1.94
C ARG A 492 0.66 -1.29 2.13
N GLU A 493 0.07 -0.77 1.04
CA GLU A 493 -0.96 0.26 1.11
C GLU A 493 -2.23 -0.26 1.83
N ALA A 494 -2.61 -1.52 1.58
CA ALA A 494 -3.75 -2.19 2.19
C ALA A 494 -3.56 -2.53 3.68
N ASP A 495 -2.33 -2.84 4.10
CA ASP A 495 -1.97 -3.16 5.49
C ASP A 495 -1.68 -1.90 6.32
N GLY A 496 -1.16 -0.84 5.69
CA GLY A 496 -0.62 0.35 6.36
C GLY A 496 -1.60 1.27 7.09
N VAL A 497 -2.91 0.97 7.09
CA VAL A 497 -3.96 1.85 7.64
C VAL A 497 -4.80 1.16 8.74
N ASN A 498 -4.47 -0.08 9.11
CA ASN A 498 -5.26 -0.82 10.10
C ASN A 498 -5.06 -0.28 11.54
N PRO A 499 -6.13 0.17 12.24
CA PRO A 499 -6.03 0.54 13.66
C PRO A 499 -5.85 -0.68 14.60
N PHE A 500 -6.06 -1.90 14.10
CA PHE A 500 -5.96 -3.19 14.81
C PHE A 500 -4.88 -4.14 14.27
N THR A 501 -4.36 -3.94 13.05
CA THR A 501 -3.02 -4.41 12.65
C THR A 501 -2.10 -3.21 12.54
N ARG A 502 -1.58 -2.80 13.70
CA ARG A 502 -0.12 -2.67 13.72
C ARG A 502 0.39 -4.04 13.35
N GLU A 503 0.80 -4.23 12.10
CA GLU A 503 1.90 -5.14 11.86
C GLU A 503 2.95 -4.76 12.91
N ILE A 504 3.33 -5.78 13.67
CA ILE A 504 4.59 -5.85 14.35
C ILE A 504 5.61 -5.39 13.30
N ILE A 505 5.92 -4.10 13.32
CA ILE A 505 7.13 -3.58 12.73
C ILE A 505 8.21 -4.35 13.48
N LEU A 506 8.73 -5.42 12.86
CA LEU A 506 10.03 -5.97 13.17
C LEU A 506 11.06 -4.90 12.75
N GLY A 507 11.10 -3.83 13.54
CA GLY A 507 12.34 -3.29 14.04
C GLY A 507 12.65 -4.13 15.26
N ASN A 508 13.64 -5.01 15.16
CA ASN A 508 14.33 -5.52 16.33
C ASN A 508 14.85 -4.32 17.13
N LYS A 509 14.07 -3.92 18.13
CA LYS A 509 14.52 -3.19 19.31
C LYS A 509 13.72 -3.71 20.50
N LEU A 510 14.04 -4.92 20.91
CA LEU A 510 14.15 -5.19 22.33
C LEU A 510 15.49 -4.60 22.77
N ASP A 511 15.48 -3.36 23.26
CA ASP A 511 16.62 -2.83 24.02
C ASP A 511 16.65 -3.58 25.37
N PHE A 512 17.33 -4.74 25.41
CA PHE A 512 17.69 -5.36 26.67
C PHE A 512 18.84 -4.56 27.28
N THR A 513 18.53 -3.69 28.25
CA THR A 513 19.57 -3.11 29.10
C THR A 513 19.79 -4.06 30.28
N ALA A 514 20.85 -4.85 30.24
CA ALA A 514 21.29 -5.59 31.42
C ALA A 514 21.92 -4.61 32.41
N LEU A 515 21.32 -4.46 33.59
CA LEU A 515 22.02 -3.97 34.76
C LEU A 515 22.97 -5.08 35.25
N GLU A 516 24.25 -4.75 35.22
CA GLU A 516 25.42 -5.43 35.80
C GLU A 516 25.91 -6.75 35.19
N GLY A 517 27.01 -6.62 34.42
CA GLY A 517 28.21 -7.44 34.64
C GLY A 517 28.30 -8.79 33.92
N GLY A 518 28.31 -8.79 32.58
CA GLY A 518 28.79 -9.95 31.81
C GLY A 518 28.57 -9.80 30.30
N THR A 519 29.60 -10.11 29.51
CA THR A 519 29.58 -10.08 28.04
C THR A 519 28.83 -11.29 27.47
N VAL A 520 27.89 -11.06 26.55
CA VAL A 520 27.20 -12.11 25.77
C VAL A 520 27.79 -12.15 24.36
N GLN A 521 28.19 -13.34 23.90
CA GLN A 521 28.44 -13.60 22.49
C GLN A 521 27.10 -13.95 21.82
N ASN A 522 26.70 -13.16 20.84
CA ASN A 522 25.48 -13.35 20.08
C ASN A 522 25.69 -14.38 18.96
N ASP A 523 24.84 -15.39 18.90
CA ASP A 523 24.62 -16.27 17.75
C ASP A 523 23.13 -16.13 17.33
N PRO A 524 22.75 -16.09 16.03
CA PRO A 524 21.46 -15.54 15.59
C PRO A 524 20.19 -16.30 15.98
N ASP A 525 20.27 -17.57 16.41
CA ASP A 525 19.08 -18.42 16.57
C ASP A 525 18.78 -18.88 18.02
N THR A 526 19.59 -18.51 19.01
CA THR A 526 19.33 -18.88 20.43
C THR A 526 19.83 -17.80 21.39
N SER A 527 19.01 -17.45 22.39
CA SER A 527 19.46 -16.62 23.53
C SER A 527 20.08 -17.53 24.59
N ARG A 528 21.36 -17.89 24.44
CA ARG A 528 22.05 -18.69 25.46
C ARG A 528 22.40 -17.82 26.67
N VAL A 529 21.82 -18.13 27.84
CA VAL A 529 22.36 -17.67 29.14
C VAL A 529 23.56 -18.56 29.49
N GLY A 530 24.73 -18.19 28.97
CA GLY A 530 25.99 -18.89 29.22
C GLY A 530 26.67 -18.47 30.52
N SER A 531 27.16 -19.46 31.27
CA SER A 531 28.09 -19.32 32.38
C SER A 531 29.38 -18.62 31.93
N GLY A 532 29.69 -17.45 32.47
CA GLY A 532 31.02 -16.87 32.38
C GLY A 532 31.99 -17.67 33.24
N THR A 533 33.10 -18.12 32.65
CA THR A 533 34.22 -18.70 33.39
C THR A 533 34.86 -17.63 34.27
N ASN A 534 34.69 -17.72 35.58
CA ASN A 534 35.69 -17.22 36.51
C ASN A 534 36.31 -18.42 37.23
N SER A 535 37.61 -18.55 37.04
CA SER A 535 38.50 -19.42 37.80
C SER A 535 38.42 -19.09 39.29
N ALA A 536 37.60 -19.83 40.04
CA ALA A 536 37.78 -20.29 41.43
C ALA A 536 36.41 -20.81 41.93
N GLY A 537 36.39 -22.06 42.40
CA GLY A 537 35.16 -22.82 42.64
C GLY A 537 34.19 -22.23 43.66
N ALA A 538 32.94 -22.01 43.21
CA ALA A 538 31.70 -22.21 43.97
C ALA A 538 30.53 -22.11 42.97
N ALA A 539 29.75 -23.18 42.82
CA ALA A 539 28.54 -23.19 42.01
C ALA A 539 27.48 -22.29 42.65
N SER A 540 26.98 -21.31 41.91
CA SER A 540 25.78 -20.53 42.27
C SER A 540 24.89 -20.43 41.04
N GLY A 541 23.64 -20.90 41.15
CA GLY A 541 22.64 -20.82 40.09
C GLY A 541 22.31 -19.35 39.79
N ARG A 542 22.20 -18.98 38.51
CA ARG A 542 21.77 -17.65 38.09
C ARG A 542 20.26 -17.64 37.86
N SER A 543 19.53 -16.76 38.54
CA SER A 543 18.11 -16.47 38.26
C SER A 543 17.97 -15.66 36.96
N ALA A 544 16.88 -15.84 36.22
CA ALA A 544 16.51 -15.01 35.07
C ALA A 544 15.32 -14.10 35.42
N VAL A 545 15.34 -12.85 34.92
CA VAL A 545 14.24 -11.89 35.06
C VAL A 545 13.78 -11.48 33.66
N LEU A 546 12.50 -11.69 33.36
CA LEU A 546 11.84 -11.25 32.14
C LEU A 546 11.05 -9.97 32.43
N THR A 547 11.14 -8.96 31.56
CA THR A 547 10.41 -7.69 31.72
C THR A 547 9.54 -7.45 30.49
N TYR A 548 8.26 -7.17 30.69
CA TYR A 548 7.27 -6.89 29.65
C TYR A 548 6.72 -5.48 29.85
N GLU A 549 6.51 -4.72 28.77
CA GLU A 549 5.86 -3.42 28.84
C GLU A 549 4.33 -3.59 28.83
N LEU A 550 3.63 -3.00 29.80
CA LEU A 550 2.18 -3.05 29.89
C LEU A 550 1.57 -1.81 29.20
N PRO A 551 0.43 -1.94 28.51
CA PRO A 551 -0.29 -0.78 27.98
C PRO A 551 -0.81 0.11 29.12
N PRO A 552 -0.98 1.42 28.91
CA PRO A 552 -1.63 2.30 29.90
C PRO A 552 -3.06 1.84 30.13
N LEU A 553 -3.35 1.37 31.34
CA LEU A 553 -4.65 0.80 31.72
C LEU A 553 -5.53 1.88 32.35
N GLU A 554 -6.35 2.54 31.54
CA GLU A 554 -7.40 3.47 32.02
C GLU A 554 -8.71 2.74 32.38
N ASP A 555 -8.87 1.47 31.98
CA ASP A 555 -10.06 0.65 32.25
C ASP A 555 -9.70 -0.76 32.78
N PRO A 556 -10.08 -1.11 34.03
CA PRO A 556 -9.88 -2.44 34.61
C PRO A 556 -10.52 -3.60 33.82
N ALA A 557 -11.55 -3.34 33.00
CA ALA A 557 -12.20 -4.37 32.17
C ALA A 557 -11.36 -4.80 30.94
N ALA A 558 -10.23 -4.13 30.67
CA ALA A 558 -9.26 -4.54 29.66
C ALA A 558 -8.36 -5.70 30.14
N LEU A 559 -8.15 -5.85 31.45
CA LEU A 559 -7.32 -6.90 32.05
C LEU A 559 -7.92 -8.30 31.88
N GLU A 560 -9.24 -8.44 31.96
CA GLU A 560 -9.92 -9.73 31.74
C GLU A 560 -9.78 -10.25 30.30
N ARG A 561 -9.36 -9.40 29.36
CA ARG A 561 -9.25 -9.72 27.93
C ARG A 561 -7.81 -9.93 27.45
N ALA A 562 -6.82 -9.71 28.32
CA ALA A 562 -5.40 -9.90 28.01
C ALA A 562 -4.95 -11.30 28.46
N PHE A 563 -4.83 -12.24 27.52
CA PHE A 563 -4.24 -13.55 27.80
C PHE A 563 -2.72 -13.47 27.68
N VAL A 564 -2.00 -13.91 28.72
CA VAL A 564 -0.54 -14.09 28.67
C VAL A 564 -0.24 -15.52 29.12
N SER A 565 0.40 -16.32 28.25
CA SER A 565 0.85 -17.70 28.55
C SER A 565 2.36 -17.81 28.40
N PHE A 566 3.01 -18.55 29.30
CA PHE A 566 4.46 -18.80 29.29
C PHE A 566 4.74 -20.30 29.22
N ASN A 567 5.71 -20.71 28.39
CA ASN A 567 6.25 -22.07 28.35
C ASN A 567 7.77 -22.00 28.58
N ILE A 568 8.30 -22.81 29.50
CA ILE A 568 9.74 -22.84 29.84
C ILE A 568 10.26 -24.26 29.61
N VAL A 569 11.26 -24.42 28.73
CA VAL A 569 11.76 -25.74 28.30
C VAL A 569 13.27 -25.83 28.55
N ARG A 570 13.73 -26.99 29.05
CA ARG A 570 15.17 -27.32 29.15
C ARG A 570 15.57 -28.22 27.99
N GLN A 571 16.56 -27.82 27.18
CA GLN A 571 17.15 -28.73 26.20
C GLN A 571 18.28 -29.54 26.85
N THR A 572 18.07 -30.86 26.94
CA THR A 572 19.16 -31.82 27.11
C THR A 572 19.01 -32.89 26.05
N GLY A 573 20.09 -33.14 25.30
CA GLY A 573 20.10 -34.03 24.14
C GLY A 573 19.26 -35.30 24.36
N ASN A 574 18.21 -35.40 23.55
CA ASN A 574 17.27 -36.52 23.38
C ASN A 574 16.27 -36.85 24.51
N VAL A 575 16.08 -36.00 25.53
CA VAL A 575 14.88 -36.08 26.39
C VAL A 575 14.43 -34.67 26.80
N SER A 576 13.19 -34.30 26.45
CA SER A 576 12.52 -33.10 26.95
C SER A 576 12.00 -33.34 28.36
N LEU A 577 12.57 -32.67 29.36
CA LEU A 577 12.00 -32.57 30.70
C LEU A 577 11.70 -31.10 31.01
N VAL A 578 10.43 -30.80 31.25
CA VAL A 578 9.94 -29.52 31.76
C VAL A 578 10.24 -29.48 33.25
N ASN A 579 11.03 -28.50 33.71
CA ASN A 579 11.14 -28.17 35.13
C ASN A 579 11.82 -26.80 35.29
N ALA A 580 11.01 -25.74 35.36
CA ALA A 580 11.41 -24.46 35.95
C ALA A 580 10.19 -23.93 36.73
N ASP A 581 10.39 -23.59 37.99
CA ASP A 581 9.34 -23.03 38.83
C ASP A 581 9.23 -21.52 38.58
N LEU A 582 7.99 -21.05 38.35
CA LEU A 582 7.64 -19.64 38.28
C LEU A 582 7.61 -19.08 39.71
N TRP A 583 8.45 -18.09 40.02
CA TRP A 583 8.72 -17.74 41.42
C TRP A 583 8.13 -16.38 41.85
N ALA A 584 8.12 -15.37 40.99
CA ALA A 584 7.59 -14.04 41.34
C ALA A 584 7.07 -13.26 40.13
N ILE A 585 6.05 -12.42 40.36
CA ILE A 585 5.47 -11.46 39.42
C ILE A 585 5.45 -10.08 40.11
N GLY A 586 5.91 -9.02 39.44
CA GLY A 586 5.91 -7.64 39.97
C GLY A 586 5.59 -6.58 38.92
N ILE A 587 5.14 -5.38 39.35
CA ILE A 587 4.80 -4.25 38.47
C ILE A 587 5.66 -3.03 38.84
N THR A 588 6.17 -2.28 37.85
CA THR A 588 6.98 -1.06 38.06
C THR A 588 6.43 0.12 37.25
N SER A 589 6.53 1.34 37.79
CA SER A 589 6.08 2.59 37.13
C SER A 589 7.23 3.43 36.54
N GLY A 590 8.33 2.77 36.15
CA GLY A 590 9.55 3.42 35.67
C GLY A 590 10.69 3.31 36.68
N SER A 591 10.93 4.35 37.50
CA SER A 591 12.13 4.46 38.35
C SER A 591 11.99 3.99 39.81
N THR A 592 10.82 3.48 40.22
CA THR A 592 10.59 2.98 41.58
C THR A 592 10.79 1.46 41.64
N ARG A 593 11.60 0.98 42.59
CA ARG A 593 11.93 -0.45 42.73
C ARG A 593 10.70 -1.31 43.03
N LEU A 594 10.68 -2.49 42.42
CA LEU A 594 9.80 -3.65 42.64
C LEU A 594 9.05 -3.62 43.99
N ALA A 595 7.72 -3.49 43.94
CA ALA A 595 6.87 -3.82 45.07
C ALA A 595 6.43 -5.29 44.95
N GLU A 596 7.19 -6.22 45.54
CA GLU A 596 6.74 -7.59 45.72
C GLU A 596 5.59 -7.61 46.75
N HIS A 597 4.42 -8.13 46.36
CA HIS A 597 3.32 -8.36 47.31
C HIS A 597 3.41 -9.80 47.82
N LEU A 598 3.80 -9.95 49.09
CA LEU A 598 3.78 -11.20 49.83
C LEU A 598 2.54 -11.21 50.72
N GLU A 599 1.50 -11.95 50.34
CA GLU A 599 0.53 -12.40 51.35
C GLU A 599 1.11 -13.59 52.09
N ALA A 600 1.65 -13.34 53.28
CA ALA A 600 1.77 -14.37 54.29
C ALA A 600 0.46 -14.39 55.08
N ASN A 601 -0.30 -15.48 54.99
CA ASN A 601 -1.22 -15.85 56.05
C ASN A 601 -0.40 -16.04 57.33
N THR A 602 -0.54 -15.16 58.31
CA THR A 602 -0.85 -15.48 59.72
C THR A 602 -0.73 -14.22 60.59
N GLU A 603 -1.72 -13.99 61.46
CA GLU A 603 -1.81 -12.82 62.35
C GLU A 603 -0.49 -12.53 63.08
N LEU A 604 0.05 -11.30 62.99
CA LEU A 604 0.85 -10.62 64.03
C LEU A 604 1.16 -9.14 63.65
N SER A 605 1.33 -8.29 64.67
CA SER A 605 0.94 -6.87 64.69
C SER A 605 1.92 -5.82 64.11
N LEU A 606 1.37 -4.62 63.88
CA LEU A 606 1.84 -3.47 63.09
C LEU A 606 3.10 -2.70 63.56
N ALA A 607 3.81 -3.09 64.62
CA ALA A 607 4.89 -2.26 65.19
C ALA A 607 6.32 -2.68 64.82
N ASP A 608 6.58 -3.91 64.35
CA ASP A 608 7.94 -4.48 64.29
C ASP A 608 8.61 -4.49 62.90
N ARG A 609 8.05 -3.85 61.87
CA ARG A 609 8.57 -3.93 60.48
C ARG A 609 9.52 -2.81 60.04
N ALA A 610 9.95 -1.92 60.95
CA ALA A 610 10.65 -0.70 60.55
C ALA A 610 12.14 -0.86 60.17
N ASP A 611 12.85 -1.93 60.57
CA ASP A 611 14.31 -1.99 60.40
C ASP A 611 14.81 -3.33 59.80
N ASN A 612 15.47 -3.22 58.63
CA ASN A 612 16.41 -4.18 58.03
C ASN A 612 15.87 -5.49 57.39
N LEU A 613 15.87 -5.47 56.05
CA LEU A 613 16.54 -6.44 55.16
C LEU A 613 16.95 -7.79 55.78
N LYS A 614 16.35 -8.88 55.29
CA LYS A 614 17.09 -10.03 54.73
C LYS A 614 16.18 -10.91 53.88
N LEU A 615 16.72 -11.26 52.70
CA LEU A 615 16.20 -12.27 51.80
C LEU A 615 15.93 -13.57 52.54
N GLN A 616 14.67 -14.04 52.49
CA GLN A 616 14.25 -15.41 52.17
C GLN A 616 12.81 -15.63 52.67
N ASP A 617 12.04 -16.33 51.85
CA ASP A 617 10.73 -16.95 52.13
C ASP A 617 9.49 -16.03 52.13
N ASN A 618 8.87 -15.84 50.96
CA ASN A 618 7.74 -16.70 50.57
C ASN A 618 7.76 -16.95 49.06
N VAL A 619 7.64 -18.22 48.72
CA VAL A 619 7.64 -18.76 47.37
C VAL A 619 6.25 -19.31 47.12
N ILE A 620 5.63 -18.96 46.00
CA ILE A 620 4.58 -19.82 45.44
C ILE A 620 5.26 -21.11 45.00
N LYS A 621 5.20 -22.16 45.83
CA LYS A 621 5.67 -23.50 45.44
C LYS A 621 4.55 -24.20 44.66
N MET A 622 4.70 -24.31 43.34
CA MET A 622 3.99 -25.33 42.55
C MET A 622 4.82 -26.62 42.53
N GLY A 623 4.81 -27.36 43.64
CA GLY A 623 5.66 -28.53 43.82
C GLY A 623 5.15 -29.81 43.13
N ASN A 624 6.06 -30.47 42.41
CA ASN A 624 6.17 -31.90 42.07
C ASN A 624 5.04 -32.83 42.55
N HIS A 625 4.02 -33.00 41.72
CA HIS A 625 3.38 -34.28 41.39
C HIS A 625 2.07 -33.97 40.67
N LEU A 626 2.03 -34.31 39.37
CA LEU A 626 0.91 -34.82 38.59
C LEU A 626 1.05 -34.28 37.16
N SER A 627 1.42 -35.20 36.27
CA SER A 627 0.94 -35.23 34.91
C SER A 627 -0.60 -35.17 34.92
N ARG A 628 -1.15 -33.96 34.97
CA ARG A 628 -2.48 -33.66 34.47
C ARG A 628 -2.32 -32.54 33.47
N THR A 629 -2.72 -32.84 32.24
CA THR A 629 -3.06 -31.86 31.24
C THR A 629 -3.98 -30.83 31.89
N PHE A 630 -3.57 -29.56 31.92
CA PHE A 630 -4.49 -28.47 32.24
C PHE A 630 -5.35 -28.24 31.00
N SER A 631 -6.38 -29.06 30.83
CA SER A 631 -7.59 -28.66 30.14
C SER A 631 -8.49 -28.09 31.21
N ASP A 632 -8.57 -26.76 31.32
CA ASP A 632 -9.73 -25.98 31.77
C ASP A 632 -9.31 -24.51 31.97
N ASP A 633 -10.20 -23.59 31.59
CA ASP A 633 -10.09 -22.12 31.47
C ASP A 633 -9.69 -21.33 32.75
N THR A 634 -9.16 -21.95 33.81
CA THR A 634 -9.00 -21.29 35.13
C THR A 634 -7.65 -20.61 35.37
N ALA A 635 -6.60 -20.84 34.56
CA ALA A 635 -5.32 -20.15 34.75
C ALA A 635 -5.37 -18.66 34.35
N ALA A 636 -6.17 -18.32 33.34
CA ALA A 636 -6.41 -16.93 32.92
C ALA A 636 -7.14 -16.11 34.00
N GLU A 637 -7.99 -16.76 34.81
CA GLU A 637 -8.68 -16.11 35.93
C GLU A 637 -7.73 -15.68 37.07
N SER A 638 -6.54 -16.29 37.19
CA SER A 638 -5.63 -16.05 38.32
C SER A 638 -4.70 -14.81 38.17
N LEU A 639 -4.17 -14.54 36.97
CA LEU A 639 -3.31 -13.37 36.74
C LEU A 639 -4.13 -12.10 36.49
N ALA A 640 -5.18 -12.19 35.68
CA ALA A 640 -6.09 -11.07 35.44
C ALA A 640 -6.81 -10.67 36.74
N GLY A 641 -7.21 -11.65 37.56
CA GLY A 641 -7.76 -11.44 38.90
C GLY A 641 -6.77 -10.75 39.84
N TYR A 642 -5.53 -11.24 39.92
CA TYR A 642 -4.47 -10.63 40.74
C TYR A 642 -4.16 -9.18 40.35
N LEU A 643 -3.98 -8.90 39.04
CA LEU A 643 -3.67 -7.56 38.56
C LEU A 643 -4.83 -6.58 38.83
N ARG A 644 -6.07 -7.04 38.69
CA ARG A 644 -7.27 -6.27 39.05
C ARG A 644 -7.32 -5.94 40.54
N ASP A 645 -7.12 -6.91 41.42
CA ASP A 645 -7.12 -6.69 42.87
C ASP A 645 -5.93 -5.83 43.33
N PHE A 646 -4.76 -5.98 42.69
CA PHE A 646 -3.59 -5.14 42.92
C PHE A 646 -3.86 -3.66 42.57
N TYR A 647 -4.46 -3.37 41.41
CA TYR A 647 -4.80 -1.98 41.04
C TYR A 647 -5.93 -1.40 41.88
N ASN A 648 -6.94 -2.22 42.24
CA ASN A 648 -8.04 -1.81 43.12
C ASN A 648 -7.54 -1.42 44.53
N THR A 649 -6.56 -2.16 45.07
CA THR A 649 -5.98 -1.90 46.40
C THR A 649 -4.87 -0.85 46.37
N ARG A 650 -4.26 -0.57 45.21
CA ARG A 650 -3.13 0.37 45.03
C ARG A 650 -3.29 1.27 43.80
N PRO A 651 -4.26 2.21 43.81
CA PRO A 651 -4.62 3.00 42.63
C PRO A 651 -3.50 3.89 42.08
N GLY A 652 -2.51 4.29 42.90
CA GLY A 652 -1.35 5.07 42.45
C GLY A 652 -0.39 4.34 41.51
N TYR A 653 -0.56 3.02 41.31
CA TYR A 653 0.17 2.21 40.35
C TYR A 653 -0.65 1.91 39.08
N ALA A 654 -1.90 2.34 39.00
CA ALA A 654 -2.70 2.21 37.78
C ALA A 654 -1.96 2.85 36.60
N GLY A 655 -1.68 2.05 35.56
CA GLY A 655 -0.85 2.47 34.42
C GLY A 655 0.66 2.20 34.58
N GLY A 656 1.08 1.29 35.47
CA GLY A 656 2.47 0.84 35.57
C GLY A 656 3.01 0.36 34.21
N SER A 657 4.23 0.79 33.87
CA SER A 657 4.78 0.60 32.53
C SER A 657 5.31 -0.81 32.30
N PHE A 658 5.69 -1.58 33.34
CA PHE A 658 6.32 -2.89 33.13
C PHE A 658 5.87 -3.98 34.12
N LEU A 659 5.67 -5.20 33.61
CA LEU A 659 5.47 -6.47 34.33
C LEU A 659 6.78 -7.27 34.35
N GLN A 660 7.25 -7.68 35.52
CA GLN A 660 8.47 -8.48 35.68
C GLN A 660 8.19 -9.88 36.21
N VAL A 661 8.83 -10.89 35.62
CA VAL A 661 8.69 -12.30 35.97
C VAL A 661 10.05 -12.92 36.28
N ARG A 662 10.20 -13.56 37.44
CA ARG A 662 11.47 -14.16 37.89
C ARG A 662 11.40 -15.68 37.98
N LEU A 663 12.42 -16.37 37.49
CA LEU A 663 12.53 -17.83 37.46
C LEU A 663 13.70 -18.30 38.33
N ASN A 664 13.51 -19.38 39.09
CA ASN A 664 14.54 -19.99 39.94
C ASN A 664 14.70 -21.49 39.66
N PRO A 665 15.90 -22.00 39.29
CA PRO A 665 16.13 -23.43 39.14
C PRO A 665 16.55 -24.04 40.49
N ASP A 666 15.61 -24.62 41.23
CA ASP A 666 15.81 -25.12 42.61
C ASP A 666 16.66 -26.43 42.74
N ARG A 667 17.49 -26.80 41.75
CA ARG A 667 18.45 -27.91 41.90
C ARG A 667 19.77 -27.62 41.24
N ASP A 668 20.84 -28.05 41.90
CA ASP A 668 22.22 -28.04 41.41
C ASP A 668 22.31 -28.71 40.03
N LEU A 669 22.43 -27.90 38.96
CA LEU A 669 22.51 -28.40 37.59
C LEU A 669 23.98 -28.56 37.23
N GLY A 670 24.51 -29.72 37.63
CA GLY A 670 25.89 -30.13 37.42
C GLY A 670 26.46 -29.77 36.04
N THR A 671 27.71 -29.35 36.06
CA THR A 671 28.50 -28.91 34.91
C THR A 671 28.58 -29.98 33.82
N THR A 672 27.71 -29.91 32.81
CA THR A 672 27.97 -30.40 31.44
C THR A 672 27.05 -29.69 30.44
N THR A 673 27.65 -28.82 29.61
CA THR A 673 27.34 -28.51 28.20
C THR A 673 25.89 -28.24 27.70
N ALA A 674 24.88 -28.06 28.56
CA ALA A 674 23.50 -27.76 28.12
C ALA A 674 23.05 -26.36 28.56
N GLY A 675 22.70 -25.51 27.59
CA GLY A 675 22.06 -24.21 27.78
C GLY A 675 20.53 -24.33 27.85
N TRP A 676 19.86 -23.30 28.37
CA TRP A 676 18.40 -23.17 28.33
C TRP A 676 17.98 -22.43 27.06
N ASP A 677 16.90 -22.87 26.42
CA ASP A 677 16.30 -22.22 25.23
C ASP A 677 14.81 -21.96 25.46
N ILE A 678 14.32 -20.80 25.02
CA ILE A 678 12.91 -20.47 24.95
C ILE A 678 12.50 -20.63 23.48
N SER A 679 11.63 -21.60 23.18
CA SER A 679 11.15 -21.89 21.82
C SER A 679 9.63 -22.07 21.79
N SER A 680 9.01 -21.83 20.62
CA SER A 680 7.63 -22.22 20.33
C SER A 680 7.51 -23.75 20.23
N MET A 681 6.46 -24.34 20.82
CA MET A 681 6.24 -25.79 20.94
C MET A 681 6.34 -26.61 19.63
N ASP A 682 6.89 -27.83 19.73
CA ASP A 682 6.68 -28.93 18.78
C ASP A 682 5.28 -29.56 18.92
N ALA A 683 4.75 -30.08 17.81
CA ALA A 683 3.41 -30.68 17.68
C ALA A 683 3.15 -31.91 18.58
N PRO A 684 1.90 -32.15 19.03
CA PRO A 684 1.55 -33.31 19.84
C PRO A 684 1.47 -34.61 19.01
N THR A 685 1.91 -35.73 19.62
CA THR A 685 2.12 -37.03 18.96
C THR A 685 1.02 -38.09 19.18
N SER A 686 -0.23 -37.73 19.52
CA SER A 686 -1.29 -38.77 19.65
C SER A 686 -2.67 -38.37 19.12
N ALA A 687 -3.31 -39.35 18.48
CA ALA A 687 -4.47 -39.21 17.59
C ALA A 687 -5.85 -39.27 18.29
N THR A 688 -5.96 -38.92 19.58
CA THR A 688 -7.20 -39.17 20.35
C THR A 688 -7.81 -37.97 21.09
N ASP A 689 -7.36 -36.73 20.84
CA ASP A 689 -8.01 -35.51 21.35
C ASP A 689 -8.28 -34.52 20.20
N PRO A 690 -9.53 -34.33 19.74
CA PRO A 690 -9.84 -33.46 18.62
C PRO A 690 -10.03 -32.03 19.12
N ARG A 691 -8.94 -31.27 19.19
CA ARG A 691 -8.98 -29.79 19.25
C ARG A 691 -8.25 -29.22 18.03
N PRO A 692 -8.81 -28.21 17.33
CA PRO A 692 -8.25 -27.74 16.07
C PRO A 692 -7.05 -26.81 16.29
N PHE A 693 -5.87 -27.25 15.83
CA PHE A 693 -4.70 -26.40 15.59
C PHE A 693 -4.22 -26.61 14.16
N TYR A 694 -3.93 -25.52 13.46
CA TYR A 694 -3.30 -25.51 12.13
C TYR A 694 -1.81 -25.17 12.29
N PHE A 695 -0.92 -26.15 12.06
CA PHE A 695 0.41 -25.91 11.49
C PHE A 695 0.80 -27.07 10.57
N ALA A 696 1.57 -26.71 9.54
CA ALA A 696 1.99 -27.49 8.39
C ALA A 696 2.73 -28.80 8.74
N GLN A 697 2.67 -29.77 7.82
CA GLN A 697 3.16 -31.14 8.01
C GLN A 697 4.69 -31.24 8.22
N PRO A 698 5.17 -32.20 9.06
CA PRO A 698 6.59 -32.51 9.21
C PRO A 698 7.06 -33.53 8.15
N GLY A 699 8.14 -33.23 7.43
CA GLY A 699 8.78 -34.24 6.56
C GLY A 699 9.68 -33.76 5.42
N LEU A 700 9.72 -32.46 5.10
CA LEU A 700 10.64 -31.96 4.07
C LEU A 700 11.90 -31.39 4.72
N VAL A 701 13.03 -32.05 4.45
CA VAL A 701 14.37 -31.51 4.69
C VAL A 701 14.53 -30.28 3.80
N TYR A 702 14.33 -29.09 4.37
CA TYR A 702 14.77 -27.86 3.73
C TYR A 702 16.24 -27.64 4.12
N GLN A 703 17.13 -27.72 3.12
CA GLN A 703 18.38 -26.97 3.20
C GLN A 703 18.02 -25.51 3.44
N LEU A 704 18.52 -24.96 4.53
CA LEU A 704 18.34 -23.58 4.94
C LEU A 704 18.83 -22.64 3.83
N THR A 705 17.89 -22.12 3.03
CA THR A 705 18.09 -20.85 2.32
C THR A 705 17.34 -19.81 3.13
N VAL A 706 18.09 -19.01 3.88
CA VAL A 706 17.52 -17.94 4.71
C VAL A 706 16.95 -16.88 3.76
N ASP A 707 15.63 -16.81 3.65
CA ASP A 707 14.95 -15.72 2.95
C ASP A 707 15.02 -14.45 3.82
N ARG A 708 16.09 -13.68 3.63
CA ARG A 708 16.18 -12.30 4.11
C ARG A 708 15.48 -11.46 3.05
N SER A 709 14.21 -11.15 3.22
CA SER A 709 13.48 -10.34 2.23
C SER A 709 14.13 -8.95 2.03
N VAL A 710 14.78 -8.38 3.06
CA VAL A 710 15.65 -7.19 2.96
C VAL A 710 16.71 -7.18 4.08
N ILE A 711 17.98 -6.96 3.77
CA ILE A 711 19.05 -6.68 4.75
C ILE A 711 19.03 -5.18 5.12
N LYS A 712 18.78 -4.86 6.39
CA LYS A 712 18.75 -3.46 6.88
C LYS A 712 20.11 -3.04 7.46
N VAL A 713 20.65 -1.92 6.98
CA VAL A 713 21.88 -1.29 7.47
C VAL A 713 21.53 0.07 8.06
N ASN A 714 21.45 0.17 9.39
CA ASN A 714 21.16 1.43 10.08
C ASN A 714 22.45 2.14 10.50
N VAL A 715 22.67 3.37 10.01
CA VAL A 715 23.73 4.26 10.52
C VAL A 715 23.04 5.48 11.12
N SER A 716 22.88 5.46 12.45
CA SER A 716 22.12 6.48 13.21
C SER A 716 22.77 7.87 13.23
N GLY A 717 24.05 7.99 12.86
CA GLY A 717 24.80 9.24 12.78
C GLY A 717 26.28 8.99 12.46
N GLY A 718 27.03 10.04 12.12
CA GLY A 718 28.46 9.94 11.77
C GLY A 718 28.72 9.27 10.40
N VAL A 719 29.93 8.76 10.21
CA VAL A 719 30.36 8.03 9.01
C VAL A 719 30.79 6.63 9.43
N ARG A 720 30.34 5.60 8.72
CA ARG A 720 30.78 4.21 8.91
C ARG A 720 31.00 3.56 7.55
N THR A 721 32.08 2.81 7.42
CA THR A 721 32.30 1.89 6.29
C THR A 721 31.37 0.68 6.38
N GLN A 722 31.17 -0.01 5.26
CA GLN A 722 30.40 -1.26 5.22
C GLN A 722 30.91 -2.28 6.25
N THR A 723 32.23 -2.37 6.45
CA THR A 723 32.84 -3.29 7.41
C THR A 723 32.50 -2.89 8.86
N GLU A 724 32.57 -1.60 9.19
CA GLU A 724 32.20 -1.08 10.52
C GLU A 724 30.69 -1.18 10.79
N ALA A 725 29.88 -1.29 9.74
CA ALA A 725 28.45 -1.56 9.82
C ALA A 725 28.14 -3.08 9.92
N GLY A 726 29.16 -3.94 9.97
CA GLY A 726 29.02 -5.40 10.12
C GLY A 726 29.01 -6.18 8.80
N TYR A 727 29.32 -5.54 7.67
CA TYR A 727 29.26 -6.13 6.33
C TYR A 727 30.61 -6.00 5.62
N PRO A 728 31.51 -7.00 5.75
CA PRO A 728 32.82 -6.97 5.08
C PRO A 728 32.71 -6.84 3.55
N ILE A 729 31.72 -7.50 2.95
CA ILE A 729 31.38 -7.47 1.52
C ILE A 729 29.86 -7.54 1.40
N PHE A 730 29.26 -6.73 0.51
CA PHE A 730 27.88 -6.93 0.08
C PHE A 730 27.83 -7.93 -1.09
N SER A 731 26.95 -8.92 -1.02
CA SER A 731 26.88 -9.98 -2.03
C SER A 731 25.49 -10.60 -2.10
N GLY A 732 25.12 -11.11 -3.28
CA GLY A 732 23.88 -11.85 -3.49
C GLY A 732 22.73 -10.99 -4.03
N THR A 733 21.55 -11.58 -4.12
CA THR A 733 20.33 -10.97 -4.70
C THR A 733 19.45 -10.29 -3.66
N THR A 734 19.75 -10.45 -2.37
CA THR A 734 18.94 -9.89 -1.29
C THR A 734 18.95 -8.35 -1.30
N PRO A 735 17.77 -7.70 -1.30
CA PRO A 735 17.68 -6.25 -1.18
C PRO A 735 18.41 -5.70 0.06
N LEU A 736 19.06 -4.54 -0.06
CA LEU A 736 19.64 -3.78 1.04
C LEU A 736 18.84 -2.51 1.29
N LEU A 737 18.64 -2.15 2.57
CA LEU A 737 18.01 -0.91 2.98
C LEU A 737 18.91 -0.14 3.95
N LYS A 738 19.42 1.02 3.52
CA LYS A 738 20.13 1.98 4.36
C LYS A 738 19.15 2.93 5.04
N THR A 739 19.19 2.95 6.37
CA THR A 739 18.41 3.85 7.24
C THR A 739 19.30 4.65 8.21
N GLY A 740 18.71 5.62 8.92
CA GLY A 740 19.41 6.50 9.87
C GLY A 740 20.11 7.69 9.20
N THR A 741 20.39 8.75 9.95
CA THR A 741 20.85 10.04 9.40
C THR A 741 22.33 10.08 9.01
N GLY A 742 23.13 9.07 9.40
CA GLY A 742 24.56 9.00 9.11
C GLY A 742 24.90 8.51 7.70
N THR A 743 26.19 8.47 7.41
CA THR A 743 26.77 8.07 6.12
C THR A 743 27.27 6.63 6.19
N LEU A 744 26.81 5.79 5.27
CA LEU A 744 27.38 4.46 5.02
C LEU A 744 28.33 4.53 3.82
N VAL A 745 29.60 4.19 4.00
CA VAL A 745 30.62 4.18 2.95
C VAL A 745 30.79 2.76 2.41
N VAL A 746 30.50 2.56 1.13
CA VAL A 746 30.68 1.30 0.39
C VAL A 746 32.03 1.37 -0.31
N ASP A 747 33.08 0.96 0.40
CA ASP A 747 34.50 1.19 0.06
C ASP A 747 35.16 0.00 -0.65
N ARG A 748 34.40 -1.04 -0.98
CA ARG A 748 34.93 -2.23 -1.66
C ARG A 748 34.02 -2.68 -2.79
N ALA A 749 34.59 -3.39 -3.74
CA ALA A 749 33.82 -4.09 -4.76
C ALA A 749 32.86 -5.09 -4.09
N SER A 750 31.69 -5.24 -4.69
CA SER A 750 30.64 -6.11 -4.17
C SER A 750 30.06 -6.97 -5.30
N THR A 751 29.45 -8.10 -4.94
CA THR A 751 28.71 -8.97 -5.89
C THR A 751 27.21 -8.90 -5.64
N LEU A 752 26.76 -7.78 -5.05
CA LEU A 752 25.35 -7.52 -4.86
C LEU A 752 24.68 -7.32 -6.22
N SER A 753 23.60 -8.04 -6.46
CA SER A 753 22.68 -7.83 -7.57
C SER A 753 21.28 -7.40 -7.11
N GLY A 754 20.98 -7.58 -5.81
CA GLY A 754 19.76 -7.06 -5.20
C GLY A 754 19.71 -5.53 -5.18
N PRO A 755 18.52 -4.92 -5.08
CA PRO A 755 18.38 -3.47 -5.01
C PRO A 755 18.96 -2.91 -3.71
N PHE A 756 19.60 -1.74 -3.79
CA PHE A 756 20.15 -1.01 -2.65
C PHE A 756 19.34 0.29 -2.45
N THR A 757 18.43 0.28 -1.48
CA THR A 757 17.56 1.41 -1.15
C THR A 757 18.19 2.30 -0.09
N VAL A 758 18.16 3.62 -0.30
CA VAL A 758 18.63 4.63 0.65
C VAL A 758 17.45 5.46 1.11
N GLN A 759 16.97 5.23 2.34
CA GLN A 759 15.80 5.90 2.90
C GLN A 759 16.16 7.07 3.83
N GLY A 760 17.38 7.09 4.37
CA GLY A 760 17.83 8.14 5.28
C GLY A 760 19.34 8.33 5.28
N GLY A 761 19.77 9.58 5.43
CA GLY A 761 21.18 9.94 5.50
C GLY A 761 21.89 9.76 4.16
N ARG A 762 23.18 9.40 4.20
CA ARG A 762 23.99 9.22 2.99
C ARG A 762 24.44 7.79 2.79
N MET A 763 24.49 7.35 1.53
CA MET A 763 25.30 6.21 1.09
C MET A 763 26.37 6.74 0.15
N GLN A 764 27.64 6.49 0.47
CA GLN A 764 28.79 6.94 -0.32
C GLN A 764 29.42 5.75 -1.03
N ILE A 765 29.39 5.75 -2.35
CA ILE A 765 30.11 4.80 -3.19
C ILE A 765 31.58 5.24 -3.23
N ALA A 766 32.46 4.45 -2.62
CA ALA A 766 33.88 4.76 -2.52
C ALA A 766 34.78 3.79 -3.32
N SER A 767 34.20 2.84 -4.04
CA SER A 767 34.90 1.92 -4.95
C SER A 767 34.15 1.78 -6.28
N GLY A 768 34.90 1.74 -7.40
CA GLY A 768 34.34 1.70 -8.75
C GLY A 768 33.55 0.42 -9.08
N GLY A 769 33.78 -0.66 -8.33
CA GLY A 769 33.06 -1.94 -8.48
C GLY A 769 32.05 -2.21 -7.36
N ALA A 770 31.68 -1.20 -6.58
CA ALA A 770 30.88 -1.39 -5.37
C ALA A 770 29.46 -1.87 -5.65
N LEU A 771 28.80 -1.41 -6.72
CA LEU A 771 27.37 -1.67 -6.98
C LEU A 771 27.10 -1.97 -8.47
N GLY A 772 28.09 -2.50 -9.19
CA GLY A 772 28.06 -2.68 -10.65
C GLY A 772 26.88 -3.49 -11.19
N SER A 773 26.29 -4.36 -10.37
CA SER A 773 25.13 -5.19 -10.73
C SER A 773 23.84 -4.83 -9.96
N SER A 774 23.89 -3.84 -9.07
CA SER A 774 22.78 -3.49 -8.19
C SER A 774 22.01 -2.26 -8.66
N ARG A 775 20.68 -2.32 -8.56
CA ARG A 775 19.83 -1.15 -8.74
C ARG A 775 19.81 -0.29 -7.46
N VAL A 776 20.18 0.98 -7.59
CA VAL A 776 20.21 1.94 -6.47
C VAL A 776 18.91 2.74 -6.41
N VAL A 777 18.32 2.88 -5.22
CA VAL A 777 17.01 3.53 -5.02
C VAL A 777 17.10 4.61 -3.94
N PRO A 778 17.39 5.87 -4.30
CA PRO A 778 17.36 6.99 -3.34
C PRO A 778 15.91 7.45 -3.10
N LEU A 779 15.38 7.18 -1.91
CA LEU A 779 14.05 7.65 -1.48
C LEU A 779 14.14 9.03 -0.80
N ALA A 780 12.99 9.67 -0.58
CA ALA A 780 12.91 10.94 0.14
C ALA A 780 13.65 10.90 1.50
N GLY A 781 14.62 11.79 1.69
CA GLY A 781 15.49 11.84 2.88
C GLY A 781 16.79 11.02 2.76
N GLY A 782 16.96 10.25 1.69
CA GLY A 782 18.18 9.54 1.34
C GLY A 782 19.01 10.26 0.26
N THR A 783 20.33 10.20 0.39
CA THR A 783 21.27 10.74 -0.59
C THR A 783 22.33 9.71 -0.97
N VAL A 784 22.50 9.46 -2.26
CA VAL A 784 23.61 8.68 -2.81
C VAL A 784 24.72 9.65 -3.19
N THR A 785 25.96 9.35 -2.82
CA THR A 785 27.14 10.16 -3.13
C THR A 785 28.23 9.27 -3.70
N VAL A 786 29.16 9.82 -4.47
CA VAL A 786 30.40 9.13 -4.85
C VAL A 786 31.59 9.80 -4.18
N SER A 787 32.65 9.03 -3.93
CA SER A 787 33.92 9.60 -3.49
C SER A 787 34.49 10.55 -4.54
N PRO A 788 35.27 11.57 -4.11
CA PRO A 788 35.83 12.55 -5.03
C PRO A 788 36.62 11.90 -6.17
N ALA A 789 36.39 12.39 -7.40
CA ALA A 789 36.97 11.88 -8.65
C ALA A 789 36.79 10.38 -8.91
N LEU A 790 35.85 9.71 -8.24
CA LEU A 790 35.54 8.32 -8.53
C LEU A 790 34.70 8.22 -9.80
N THR A 791 35.13 7.37 -10.72
CA THR A 791 34.30 6.85 -11.82
C THR A 791 33.81 5.46 -11.43
N THR A 792 32.49 5.25 -11.44
CA THR A 792 31.88 3.99 -10.98
C THR A 792 30.73 3.55 -11.89
N VAL A 793 30.40 2.27 -11.79
CA VAL A 793 29.26 1.66 -12.49
C VAL A 793 28.23 1.17 -11.48
N VAL A 794 26.95 1.38 -11.76
CA VAL A 794 25.82 0.80 -11.02
C VAL A 794 24.92 0.01 -11.95
N GLY A 795 24.31 -1.08 -11.46
CA GLY A 795 23.45 -1.93 -12.27
C GLY A 795 22.16 -1.25 -12.73
N GLY A 796 21.65 -0.32 -11.93
CA GLY A 796 20.50 0.53 -12.27
C GLY A 796 20.31 1.69 -11.30
N LEU A 797 19.48 2.68 -11.65
CA LEU A 797 19.22 3.85 -10.79
C LEU A 797 17.77 4.32 -10.86
N ALA A 798 17.10 4.40 -9.72
CA ALA A 798 15.77 4.99 -9.58
C ALA A 798 15.86 6.51 -9.31
N ALA A 799 16.35 7.27 -10.30
CA ALA A 799 16.74 8.68 -10.11
C ALA A 799 15.58 9.60 -9.67
N LEU A 800 14.33 9.22 -9.94
CA LEU A 800 13.11 9.98 -9.63
C LEU A 800 12.33 9.44 -8.41
N ALA A 801 12.92 8.55 -7.60
CA ALA A 801 12.27 7.95 -6.43
C ALA A 801 12.11 8.90 -5.21
N GLY A 802 12.40 10.19 -5.38
CA GLY A 802 12.21 11.25 -4.38
C GLY A 802 13.43 11.58 -3.53
N GLY A 803 14.53 10.82 -3.64
CA GLY A 803 15.82 11.14 -3.03
C GLY A 803 16.80 11.83 -3.98
N LEU A 804 18.04 12.01 -3.53
CA LEU A 804 19.09 12.73 -4.25
C LEU A 804 20.25 11.80 -4.63
N THR A 805 20.76 11.92 -5.86
CA THR A 805 22.05 11.34 -6.28
C THR A 805 23.01 12.48 -6.57
N ASP A 806 24.08 12.60 -5.80
CA ASP A 806 25.08 13.66 -5.91
C ASP A 806 26.43 13.07 -6.35
N VAL A 807 26.83 13.36 -7.59
CA VAL A 807 28.10 12.86 -8.13
C VAL A 807 29.34 13.60 -7.61
N GLY A 808 29.19 14.67 -6.83
CA GLY A 808 30.33 15.48 -6.42
C GLY A 808 31.17 15.88 -7.64
N ASN A 809 32.47 15.59 -7.64
CA ASN A 809 33.35 15.74 -8.81
C ASN A 809 33.72 14.39 -9.47
N GLY A 810 32.87 13.37 -9.34
CA GLY A 810 33.03 12.04 -9.93
C GLY A 810 32.06 11.76 -11.09
N SER A 811 31.92 10.48 -11.42
CA SER A 811 31.09 9.98 -12.53
C SER A 811 30.38 8.67 -12.16
N ILE A 812 29.12 8.53 -12.59
CA ILE A 812 28.35 7.28 -12.49
C ILE A 812 27.90 6.87 -13.89
N THR A 813 28.19 5.62 -14.25
CA THR A 813 27.55 4.94 -15.38
C THR A 813 26.48 3.98 -14.86
N VAL A 814 25.27 4.08 -15.40
CA VAL A 814 24.15 3.21 -15.10
C VAL A 814 24.03 2.20 -16.23
N SER A 815 24.25 0.92 -15.92
CA SER A 815 24.32 -0.15 -16.92
C SER A 815 22.96 -0.42 -17.61
N ALA A 816 21.85 -0.29 -16.87
CA ALA A 816 20.49 -0.50 -17.39
C ALA A 816 19.42 0.15 -16.48
N GLY A 817 18.18 0.28 -16.99
CA GLY A 817 17.02 0.64 -16.15
C GLY A 817 16.88 2.12 -15.76
N LEU A 818 17.59 3.02 -16.45
CA LEU A 818 17.34 4.47 -16.45
C LEU A 818 17.26 4.93 -17.91
N SER A 819 16.07 5.31 -18.37
CA SER A 819 15.89 5.79 -19.75
C SER A 819 16.55 7.17 -19.94
N LYS A 820 16.85 7.53 -21.19
CA LYS A 820 17.35 8.88 -21.53
C LYS A 820 16.39 9.97 -21.06
N ASP A 821 15.08 9.77 -21.22
CA ASP A 821 14.08 10.75 -20.82
C ASP A 821 14.03 10.91 -19.29
N ASP A 822 14.13 9.81 -18.54
CA ASP A 822 14.19 9.84 -17.07
C ASP A 822 15.50 10.45 -16.55
N LEU A 823 16.62 10.21 -17.25
CA LEU A 823 17.90 10.84 -16.96
C LEU A 823 17.79 12.37 -17.08
N LEU A 824 17.27 12.85 -18.21
CA LEU A 824 17.07 14.29 -18.44
C LEU A 824 16.10 14.90 -17.44
N ALA A 825 15.01 14.20 -17.10
CA ALA A 825 14.08 14.64 -16.06
C ALA A 825 14.77 14.72 -14.67
N ALA A 826 15.62 13.75 -14.34
CA ALA A 826 16.36 13.75 -13.08
C ALA A 826 17.44 14.83 -13.00
N LEU A 827 18.13 15.13 -14.12
CA LEU A 827 19.06 16.25 -14.22
C LEU A 827 18.34 17.60 -14.05
N ARG A 828 17.18 17.78 -14.68
CA ARG A 828 16.34 18.98 -14.49
C ARG A 828 15.88 19.14 -13.04
N ALA A 829 15.52 18.05 -12.37
CA ALA A 829 15.16 18.06 -10.95
C ALA A 829 16.34 18.46 -10.04
N GLY A 830 17.55 17.99 -10.35
CA GLY A 830 18.76 18.37 -9.62
C GLY A 830 19.26 19.79 -9.94
N ARG A 831 18.98 20.29 -11.15
CA ARG A 831 19.29 21.66 -11.61
C ARG A 831 18.20 22.66 -11.21
N SER A 832 17.98 22.81 -9.90
CA SER A 832 16.97 23.72 -9.34
C SER A 832 17.36 25.19 -9.50
N GLY A 833 16.58 25.95 -10.30
CA GLY A 833 16.80 27.39 -10.48
C GLY A 833 18.07 27.76 -11.25
N GLY A 834 18.58 26.85 -12.08
CA GLY A 834 19.80 27.03 -12.88
C GLY A 834 21.09 26.66 -12.14
N LEU A 835 21.00 26.28 -10.86
CA LEU A 835 22.13 25.79 -10.05
C LEU A 835 21.93 24.30 -9.70
N TRP A 836 23.04 23.58 -9.52
CA TRP A 836 23.06 22.17 -9.11
C TRP A 836 22.80 21.99 -7.61
N SER A 837 21.77 22.65 -7.10
CA SER A 837 21.39 22.69 -5.67
C SER A 837 20.04 22.01 -5.41
N GLY A 838 19.54 21.21 -6.34
CA GLY A 838 18.31 20.45 -6.17
C GLY A 838 18.38 19.47 -5.00
N THR A 839 17.24 19.25 -4.35
CA THR A 839 17.11 18.32 -3.22
C THR A 839 16.64 16.93 -3.63
N THR A 840 16.34 16.74 -4.91
CA THR A 840 15.93 15.46 -5.53
C THR A 840 16.58 15.33 -6.92
N GLY A 841 16.58 14.12 -7.48
CA GLY A 841 17.13 13.89 -8.83
C GLY A 841 18.64 13.68 -8.84
N ILE A 842 19.30 14.08 -9.93
CA ILE A 842 20.75 13.95 -10.13
C ILE A 842 21.40 15.33 -10.06
N THR A 843 22.38 15.49 -9.18
CA THR A 843 23.09 16.76 -8.96
C THR A 843 24.59 16.57 -8.83
N SER A 844 25.31 17.70 -8.74
CA SER A 844 26.71 17.76 -8.33
C SER A 844 26.93 18.91 -7.37
N SER A 845 27.28 18.57 -6.13
CA SER A 845 27.69 19.55 -5.11
C SER A 845 28.98 20.28 -5.50
N ALA A 846 29.88 19.65 -6.26
CA ALA A 846 31.08 20.29 -6.78
C ALA A 846 30.77 21.29 -7.91
N ALA A 847 29.81 20.97 -8.80
CA ALA A 847 29.34 21.88 -9.83
C ALA A 847 28.62 23.08 -9.20
N ALA A 848 27.80 22.86 -8.18
CA ALA A 848 27.17 23.94 -7.42
C ALA A 848 28.21 24.87 -6.76
N ALA A 849 29.26 24.30 -6.18
CA ALA A 849 30.34 25.07 -5.56
C ALA A 849 31.20 25.87 -6.55
N SER A 850 31.16 25.52 -7.85
CA SER A 850 31.93 26.19 -8.90
C SER A 850 31.39 27.56 -9.32
N GLY A 851 30.22 27.96 -8.80
CA GLY A 851 29.57 29.23 -9.15
C GLY A 851 29.05 29.30 -10.59
N GLY A 852 28.79 28.14 -11.22
CA GLY A 852 28.29 28.04 -12.60
C GLY A 852 29.36 27.80 -13.66
N SER A 853 30.63 27.71 -13.28
CA SER A 853 31.72 27.37 -14.20
C SER A 853 31.79 25.87 -14.56
N ARG A 854 30.99 25.04 -13.89
CA ARG A 854 30.93 23.58 -14.03
C ARG A 854 29.49 23.11 -13.98
N THR A 855 29.26 21.93 -14.51
CA THR A 855 27.94 21.35 -14.71
C THR A 855 27.92 19.84 -14.47
N VAL A 856 26.77 19.21 -14.68
CA VAL A 856 26.67 17.74 -14.78
C VAL A 856 26.45 17.41 -16.26
N GLY A 857 27.43 16.77 -16.88
CA GLY A 857 27.32 16.26 -18.24
C GLY A 857 26.76 14.85 -18.25
N TRP A 858 26.25 14.41 -19.40
CA TRP A 858 25.66 13.08 -19.55
C TRP A 858 26.00 12.43 -20.89
N LEU A 859 25.90 11.12 -21.00
CA LEU A 859 26.05 10.39 -22.27
C LEU A 859 24.98 9.31 -22.34
N ASP A 860 24.36 9.18 -23.51
CA ASP A 860 23.59 8.01 -23.90
C ASP A 860 24.46 7.20 -24.86
N HIS A 861 24.84 5.97 -24.45
CA HIS A 861 25.73 5.11 -25.23
C HIS A 861 25.00 4.36 -26.35
N GLY A 862 23.66 4.43 -26.39
CA GLY A 862 22.83 3.79 -27.41
C GLY A 862 22.64 2.28 -27.22
N ASP A 863 23.25 1.70 -26.19
CA ASP A 863 23.11 0.28 -25.80
C ASP A 863 22.18 0.08 -24.58
N GLY A 864 21.51 1.14 -24.13
CA GLY A 864 20.67 1.16 -22.94
C GLY A 864 21.40 1.60 -21.67
N SER A 865 22.72 1.81 -21.72
CA SER A 865 23.49 2.41 -20.63
C SER A 865 23.59 3.92 -20.77
N VAL A 866 23.64 4.61 -19.64
CA VAL A 866 23.81 6.08 -19.58
C VAL A 866 24.87 6.47 -18.56
N THR A 867 25.64 7.51 -18.86
CA THR A 867 26.62 8.09 -17.93
C THR A 867 26.20 9.49 -17.54
N PHE A 868 26.45 9.89 -16.30
CA PHE A 868 26.42 11.29 -15.88
C PHE A 868 27.58 11.59 -14.95
N ALA A 869 28.21 12.74 -15.15
CA ALA A 869 29.46 13.09 -14.50
C ALA A 869 29.55 14.58 -14.21
N TYR A 870 30.36 14.93 -13.22
CA TYR A 870 30.87 16.29 -13.12
C TYR A 870 31.60 16.67 -14.40
N ALA A 871 31.19 17.77 -15.01
CA ALA A 871 31.66 18.17 -16.33
C ALA A 871 31.89 19.68 -16.44
N ALA A 872 32.57 20.08 -17.49
CA ALA A 872 32.53 21.43 -18.03
C ALA A 872 31.74 21.45 -19.35
N ALA A 873 31.15 22.60 -19.69
CA ALA A 873 30.61 22.78 -21.03
C ALA A 873 31.73 22.61 -22.06
N GLY A 874 31.52 21.74 -23.04
CA GLY A 874 32.53 21.39 -24.02
C GLY A 874 33.19 20.02 -23.86
N ASP A 875 33.04 19.34 -22.73
CA ASP A 875 33.59 17.99 -22.54
C ASP A 875 32.56 16.96 -23.03
N THR A 876 32.64 16.57 -24.29
CA THR A 876 31.63 15.74 -24.97
C THR A 876 31.80 14.24 -24.71
N ASN A 877 32.92 13.82 -24.12
CA ASN A 877 33.23 12.43 -23.82
C ASN A 877 33.34 12.15 -22.31
N LEU A 878 33.19 13.17 -21.48
CA LEU A 878 33.25 13.15 -20.00
C LEU A 878 34.59 12.66 -19.46
N ASP A 879 35.70 13.00 -20.13
CA ASP A 879 37.06 12.60 -19.73
C ASP A 879 37.79 13.63 -18.84
N TRP A 880 37.08 14.71 -18.47
CA TRP A 880 37.57 15.85 -17.72
C TRP A 880 38.59 16.74 -18.43
N SER A 881 38.67 16.63 -19.75
CA SER A 881 39.42 17.51 -20.64
C SER A 881 38.47 18.14 -21.65
N VAL A 882 38.89 19.27 -22.24
CA VAL A 882 38.20 19.87 -23.38
C VAL A 882 39.24 20.04 -24.47
N ASP A 883 39.19 19.19 -25.48
CA ASP A 883 40.21 19.14 -26.53
C ASP A 883 39.64 19.07 -27.95
N ILE A 884 40.50 18.76 -28.92
CA ILE A 884 40.11 18.72 -30.33
C ILE A 884 39.11 17.59 -30.64
N LEU A 885 39.12 16.50 -29.86
CA LEU A 885 38.18 15.40 -30.00
C LEU A 885 36.76 15.84 -29.65
N ASP A 886 36.63 16.74 -28.67
CA ASP A 886 35.32 17.26 -28.28
C ASP A 886 34.71 18.16 -29.35
N ILE A 887 35.53 19.07 -29.89
CA ILE A 887 35.11 19.93 -31.00
C ILE A 887 34.76 19.09 -32.22
N ALA A 888 35.51 18.01 -32.49
CA ALA A 888 35.21 17.10 -33.59
C ALA A 888 33.84 16.42 -33.41
N ASN A 889 33.45 16.04 -32.19
CA ASN A 889 32.14 15.42 -31.92
C ASN A 889 30.98 16.39 -32.18
N VAL A 890 31.10 17.66 -31.76
CA VAL A 890 30.11 18.72 -32.04
C VAL A 890 29.93 18.93 -33.55
N LEU A 891 31.04 18.93 -34.31
CA LEU A 891 31.02 19.17 -35.75
C LEU A 891 30.58 17.95 -36.56
N ALA A 892 30.87 16.73 -36.08
CA ALA A 892 30.61 15.48 -36.81
C ALA A 892 29.11 15.16 -36.93
N GLY A 893 28.27 15.64 -36.00
CA GLY A 893 26.84 15.35 -36.00
C GLY A 893 26.02 16.12 -37.06
N ALA A 894 26.55 17.22 -37.62
CA ALA A 894 25.81 18.16 -38.47
C ALA A 894 24.49 18.68 -37.86
N LYS A 895 24.34 18.62 -36.52
CA LYS A 895 23.12 19.00 -35.80
C LYS A 895 23.13 20.44 -35.30
N PHE A 896 24.29 21.11 -35.33
CA PHE A 896 24.41 22.51 -34.93
C PHE A 896 23.42 23.40 -35.70
N ASN A 897 22.51 24.05 -34.96
CA ASN A 897 21.45 24.91 -35.48
C ASN A 897 20.54 24.25 -36.54
N SER A 898 20.44 22.91 -36.51
CA SER A 898 19.61 22.15 -37.45
C SER A 898 18.15 22.05 -37.02
N GLY A 899 17.85 22.33 -35.74
CA GLY A 899 16.55 22.07 -35.12
C GLY A 899 16.26 20.58 -34.86
N LEU A 900 17.22 19.69 -35.14
CA LEU A 900 17.11 18.26 -34.85
C LEU A 900 17.58 17.97 -33.41
N PRO A 901 17.01 16.93 -32.76
CA PRO A 901 17.43 16.55 -31.41
C PRO A 901 18.92 16.22 -31.33
N ALA A 902 19.63 16.90 -30.45
CA ALA A 902 21.02 16.64 -30.12
C ALA A 902 21.15 15.88 -28.81
N SER A 903 22.32 15.30 -28.61
CA SER A 903 22.78 14.75 -27.33
C SER A 903 23.96 15.55 -26.83
N TRP A 904 24.33 15.37 -25.56
CA TRP A 904 25.54 15.94 -25.00
C TRP A 904 26.79 15.66 -25.84
N ARG A 905 26.94 14.42 -26.35
CA ARG A 905 28.05 14.02 -27.23
C ARG A 905 28.07 14.82 -28.53
N GLU A 906 26.91 15.29 -28.97
CA GLU A 906 26.74 16.10 -30.18
C GLU A 906 26.75 17.61 -29.89
N GLY A 907 26.98 18.02 -28.63
CA GLY A 907 27.18 19.42 -28.23
C GLY A 907 25.96 20.13 -27.63
N ASP A 908 25.00 19.43 -27.06
CA ASP A 908 23.93 20.00 -26.21
C ASP A 908 24.40 20.03 -24.75
N PHE A 909 24.99 21.15 -24.30
CA PHE A 909 25.61 21.28 -22.97
C PHE A 909 24.65 21.81 -21.90
N ASN A 910 23.46 22.25 -22.31
CA ASN A 910 22.48 22.87 -21.44
C ASN A 910 21.26 21.97 -21.16
N ASP A 911 21.16 20.81 -21.80
CA ASP A 911 20.13 19.76 -21.67
C ASP A 911 18.74 20.15 -22.21
N ASP A 912 18.68 21.08 -23.17
CA ASP A 912 17.45 21.55 -23.82
C ASP A 912 17.04 20.70 -25.04
N GLY A 913 17.90 19.76 -25.46
CA GLY A 913 17.66 18.85 -26.57
C GLY A 913 18.11 19.39 -27.92
N MET A 914 18.73 20.57 -27.98
CA MET A 914 19.24 21.19 -29.20
C MET A 914 20.73 21.51 -29.05
N CYS A 915 21.46 21.48 -30.16
CA CYS A 915 22.81 22.03 -30.22
C CYS A 915 22.74 23.33 -31.02
N ASP A 916 22.90 24.48 -30.34
CA ASP A 916 22.77 25.81 -30.93
C ASP A 916 23.84 26.80 -30.46
N MET A 917 23.63 28.09 -30.75
CA MET A 917 24.60 29.14 -30.43
C MET A 917 24.82 29.33 -28.93
N LEU A 918 23.87 28.96 -28.08
CA LEU A 918 24.01 28.99 -26.62
C LEU A 918 25.02 27.94 -26.14
N ASP A 919 25.01 26.74 -26.73
CA ASP A 919 25.99 25.70 -26.39
C ASP A 919 27.41 26.09 -26.81
N VAL A 920 27.56 26.72 -27.97
CA VAL A 920 28.85 27.24 -28.42
C VAL A 920 29.32 28.40 -27.53
N ALA A 921 28.40 29.24 -27.06
CA ALA A 921 28.74 30.29 -26.09
C ALA A 921 29.19 29.69 -24.75
N ASP A 922 28.53 28.63 -24.28
CA ASP A 922 28.89 27.93 -23.05
C ASP A 922 30.27 27.25 -23.16
N LEU A 923 30.54 26.54 -24.25
CA LEU A 923 31.86 25.97 -24.58
C LEU A 923 32.97 27.04 -24.56
N MET A 924 32.76 28.17 -25.24
CA MET A 924 33.75 29.24 -25.33
C MET A 924 33.93 29.98 -23.99
N SER A 925 32.86 30.09 -23.20
CA SER A 925 32.89 30.73 -21.88
C SER A 925 33.65 29.92 -20.84
N ALA A 926 33.76 28.59 -21.02
CA ALA A 926 34.49 27.72 -20.11
C ALA A 926 35.99 28.04 -20.08
N GLY A 927 36.57 28.43 -21.22
CA GLY A 927 37.99 28.77 -21.33
C GLY A 927 38.94 27.59 -21.06
N LEU A 928 38.47 26.36 -21.26
CA LEU A 928 39.18 25.12 -20.92
C LEU A 928 39.79 24.39 -22.13
N TYR A 929 39.68 24.94 -23.34
CA TYR A 929 40.23 24.30 -24.53
C TYR A 929 41.74 24.08 -24.39
N ALA A 930 42.17 22.82 -24.55
CA ALA A 930 43.54 22.34 -24.36
C ALA A 930 44.11 22.60 -22.96
N ALA A 931 43.26 22.82 -21.94
CA ALA A 931 43.69 22.80 -20.56
C ALA A 931 43.97 21.35 -20.12
N ASN A 932 44.91 21.17 -19.19
CA ASN A 932 44.99 19.91 -18.43
C ASN A 932 43.66 19.62 -17.73
N SER A 933 43.47 18.38 -17.26
CA SER A 933 42.25 17.95 -16.57
C SER A 933 41.69 18.99 -15.58
N TYR A 934 40.45 19.42 -15.82
CA TYR A 934 39.79 20.44 -15.00
C TYR A 934 39.24 19.88 -13.67
N ASN A 935 39.31 18.56 -13.48
CA ASN A 935 38.94 17.89 -12.23
C ASN A 935 40.13 17.72 -11.25
N GLY A 936 41.33 18.19 -11.62
CA GLY A 936 42.52 18.15 -10.75
C GLY A 936 43.12 16.75 -10.57
N VAL A 937 42.70 15.77 -11.38
CA VAL A 937 43.25 14.40 -11.43
C VAL A 937 43.97 14.21 -12.76
N ASP A 938 45.21 13.73 -12.73
CA ASP A 938 46.02 13.48 -13.92
C ASP A 938 45.31 12.45 -14.83
N PRO A 939 44.89 12.81 -16.06
CA PRO A 939 44.13 11.94 -16.95
C PRO A 939 44.98 10.87 -17.63
N SER A 940 46.22 10.62 -17.19
CA SER A 940 47.19 9.71 -17.82
C SER A 940 46.82 8.21 -17.80
N VAL A 941 45.55 7.85 -17.64
CA VAL A 941 45.04 6.49 -17.89
C VAL A 941 44.32 6.49 -19.23
N GLY A 942 45.11 6.59 -20.30
CA GLY A 942 44.76 6.01 -21.59
C GLY A 942 44.20 6.93 -22.69
N VAL A 943 44.90 7.99 -23.08
CA VAL A 943 44.77 8.53 -24.45
C VAL A 943 46.15 8.92 -24.99
N VAL A 944 46.43 8.52 -26.23
CA VAL A 944 47.64 8.88 -26.98
C VAL A 944 47.58 10.36 -27.33
N ALA A 945 48.54 11.16 -26.87
CA ALA A 945 48.64 12.58 -27.21
C ALA A 945 48.67 12.78 -28.74
N VAL A 946 47.66 13.47 -29.28
CA VAL A 946 47.65 13.94 -30.67
C VAL A 946 48.41 15.28 -30.71
N PRO A 947 49.41 15.47 -31.60
CA PRO A 947 50.13 16.72 -31.69
C PRO A 947 49.21 17.88 -32.06
N GLU A 948 49.34 19.01 -31.35
CA GLU A 948 48.56 20.23 -31.63
C GLU A 948 48.77 20.72 -33.07
N PRO A 949 47.71 21.13 -33.80
CA PRO A 949 47.90 21.85 -35.04
C PRO A 949 48.45 23.25 -34.74
N SER A 950 49.58 23.60 -35.35
CA SER A 950 50.16 24.95 -35.30
C SER A 950 49.11 26.01 -35.62
N LEU A 951 49.19 27.17 -34.96
CA LEU A 951 48.29 28.36 -35.02
C LEU A 951 47.88 28.91 -36.41
N GLU A 952 48.24 28.27 -37.52
CA GLU A 952 47.93 28.73 -38.87
C GLU A 952 46.45 28.60 -39.29
N PRO A 953 45.67 27.55 -38.95
CA PRO A 953 44.27 27.43 -39.38
C PRO A 953 43.31 28.44 -38.73
N LEU A 954 43.65 28.94 -37.53
CA LEU A 954 42.81 29.90 -36.78
C LEU A 954 42.82 31.31 -37.40
N SER A 955 43.87 31.65 -38.15
CA SER A 955 43.91 32.93 -38.87
C SER A 955 43.01 32.96 -40.10
N ALA A 956 42.70 31.80 -40.71
CA ALA A 956 41.75 31.72 -41.82
C ALA A 956 40.29 31.93 -41.38
N LEU A 957 39.92 31.45 -40.19
CA LEU A 957 38.57 31.63 -39.64
C LEU A 957 38.28 33.08 -39.21
N LEU A 958 39.29 33.78 -38.66
CA LEU A 958 39.17 35.18 -38.26
C LEU A 958 39.00 36.13 -39.46
N ILE A 959 39.64 35.81 -40.59
CA ILE A 959 39.52 36.54 -41.87
C ILE A 959 38.13 36.32 -42.48
N GLY A 960 37.57 35.10 -42.38
CA GLY A 960 36.19 34.80 -42.78
C GLY A 960 35.16 35.61 -42.00
N PHE A 961 35.35 35.75 -40.68
CA PHE A 961 34.42 36.50 -39.81
C PHE A 961 34.46 38.01 -40.07
N THR A 962 35.63 38.57 -40.42
CA THR A 962 35.74 39.99 -40.83
C THR A 962 35.17 40.26 -42.22
N ALA A 963 35.19 39.27 -43.11
CA ALA A 963 34.56 39.38 -44.43
C ALA A 963 33.02 39.39 -44.36
N VAL A 964 32.43 38.59 -43.44
CA VAL A 964 30.98 38.55 -43.20
C VAL A 964 30.48 39.82 -42.50
N MET A 965 31.23 40.36 -41.54
CA MET A 965 30.89 41.64 -40.89
C MET A 965 30.98 42.86 -41.82
N ARG A 966 31.80 42.80 -42.89
CA ARG A 966 31.87 43.85 -43.93
C ARG A 966 30.76 43.77 -44.97
N MET A 967 29.97 42.70 -45.01
CA MET A 967 28.85 42.53 -45.94
C MET A 967 27.49 42.98 -45.36
N ILE A 968 27.43 43.40 -44.10
CA ILE A 968 26.19 43.84 -43.39
C ILE A 968 26.08 45.38 -43.25
N ASP A 969 26.89 46.16 -43.97
CA ASP A 969 26.70 47.62 -44.05
C ASP A 969 26.83 48.09 -45.51
N PRO A 970 25.71 48.46 -46.16
CA PRO A 970 25.36 49.87 -46.15
C PRO A 970 23.84 50.14 -46.15
N TRP A 971 23.31 50.57 -45.00
CA TRP A 971 22.12 51.44 -44.98
C TRP A 971 22.28 52.53 -43.92
N LYS A 972 23.28 53.40 -44.11
CA LYS A 972 23.40 54.70 -43.44
C LYS A 972 24.52 55.54 -44.07
N SER A 973 24.20 56.28 -45.13
CA SER A 973 24.72 57.65 -45.39
C SER A 973 24.37 58.14 -46.80
N HIS A 974 23.08 58.44 -47.01
CA HIS A 974 22.70 59.48 -47.97
C HIS A 974 21.50 60.23 -47.42
N HIS A 975 21.78 61.07 -46.42
CA HIS A 975 21.15 62.36 -46.12
C HIS A 975 22.12 63.09 -45.17
N GLU A 976 23.21 63.62 -45.73
CA GLU A 976 23.76 64.97 -45.50
C GLU A 976 25.20 65.07 -46.03
N ARG A 977 25.30 65.82 -47.16
CA ARG A 977 26.46 66.42 -47.84
C ARG A 977 27.40 65.54 -48.65
#